data_AF-A0A0W0FS97-F1
#
_entry.id   AF-A0A0W0FS97-F1
#
_cell.length_a   1.000
_cell.length_b   1.000
_cell.length_c   1.000
_cell.angle_alpha   90.00
_cell.angle_beta   90.00
_cell.angle_gamma   90.00
#
_symmetry.space_group_name_H-M   'P 1'
#
loop_
_entity.id
_entity.type
_entity.pdbx_description
1 polymer ?
#
loop_
_entity_poly.entity_id
_entity_poly.type
_entity_poly.pdbx_seq_one_letter_code
_entity_poly.pdbx_strand_id
1 'polypeptide(L)'
;MERVAQRPKSISFIGLGRMGFEMAFNLFSKQYAHASDSHFVVCDAVPESAQNFCTNFLSQFPGAKIAIAATPEEATLASQTVITMLPSSPQVKVVYNNGIIPTLQKLPSDISQNTLCIDSTTLDVNVAREVAKSVIDAKAQMVDAPVSGGVTGAKAGTLAFLVGGSETGFHLAQPILTHMGQRIIHCGPSGAGLGAKICNNLILGVQQVVVGEAMLLGEKLGLDPAVLASVVSSSTGNCWSVAVNNPVPSALPEKSPPCERDYDGGFATALMLKDMGLATDIASSTGSPLPMGEAAEKSSSKPNVLIFGGLNTYSRAIAGYLVPVEGESLVSHVRIVDKYSVKPPTTYLGAEFSKLLEKPEIEYKQANLTVPAIVHSMFDPPEGQPPYDYVFDLTGEVRPDRTDMIQINTTCNVARSIGEEAAKRQVKAYVRLMLPFYETSSKGSGSEKEDVEPHGTIGTWWHETLRILGAIENLNLVILRTGLAYGPYIDYGDTTSCITVAAVYGYLKSTMKSVWSPGKNPTNTVHSDDIAGAVWACAQWIASKGRKEADALAGEEIIFHNDKSKVKDVQGAPAPDKKVIAPLFNLVDDSKSTLLSVGQTVTSFFGTTFDFFNLPERTWYKVMDDDKAVEDINEHHVGGWTTMIQNSNPPIQNTPLSAYMDKYALEKRTIAFDNAKIKEVVGYSLKRPAFDHEAIREIVDKWKAEGSWPIV
;
A
#
# COMPACT_ATOMS: atom_id res chain seq x y z
N MET A 1 7.10 29.58 45.80
CA MET A 1 5.95 30.35 46.35
C MET A 1 5.28 31.22 45.27
N GLU A 2 6.02 31.96 44.44
CA GLU A 2 5.45 32.79 43.35
C GLU A 2 4.61 32.00 42.32
N ARG A 3 5.10 30.83 41.84
CA ARG A 3 4.34 29.98 40.91
C ARG A 3 3.03 29.44 41.49
N VAL A 4 2.95 29.23 42.81
CA VAL A 4 1.75 28.72 43.49
C VAL A 4 0.65 29.77 43.55
N ALA A 5 1.00 31.05 43.73
CA ALA A 5 0.03 32.15 43.80
C ALA A 5 -0.68 32.43 42.46
N GLN A 6 -0.07 32.05 41.33
CA GLN A 6 -0.64 32.26 39.98
C GLN A 6 -1.51 31.08 39.50
N ARG A 7 -1.34 29.87 40.07
CA ARG A 7 -2.05 28.65 39.65
C ARG A 7 -3.57 28.81 39.48
N PRO A 8 -4.31 29.50 40.37
CA PRO A 8 -5.77 29.56 40.25
C PRO A 8 -6.29 30.23 38.97
N LYS A 9 -5.43 30.96 38.24
CA LYS A 9 -5.77 31.62 36.96
C LYS A 9 -5.05 30.97 35.78
N SER A 10 -4.43 29.81 36.01
CA SER A 10 -3.56 29.14 35.04
C SER A 10 -4.20 27.88 34.48
N ILE A 11 -4.18 27.75 33.15
CA ILE A 11 -4.64 26.56 32.42
C ILE A 11 -3.47 25.98 31.63
N SER A 12 -3.18 24.69 31.85
CA SER A 12 -2.22 23.92 31.07
C SER A 12 -2.91 23.09 30.00
N PHE A 13 -2.34 23.06 28.80
CA PHE A 13 -2.76 22.18 27.71
C PHE A 13 -1.59 21.30 27.27
N ILE A 14 -1.74 19.99 27.40
CA ILE A 14 -0.71 18.98 27.13
C ILE A 14 -1.14 18.16 25.90
N GLY A 15 -0.37 18.27 24.83
CA GLY A 15 -0.68 17.69 23.51
C GLY A 15 -1.28 18.70 22.55
N LEU A 16 -0.48 19.15 21.59
CA LEU A 16 -0.76 20.17 20.57
C LEU A 16 -0.70 19.57 19.15
N GLY A 17 -1.20 18.34 19.01
CA GLY A 17 -1.46 17.74 17.70
C GLY A 17 -2.62 18.44 16.95
N ARG A 18 -3.08 17.83 15.86
CA ARG A 18 -4.12 18.41 14.98
C ARG A 18 -5.39 18.89 15.73
N MET A 19 -5.86 18.13 16.71
CA MET A 19 -7.00 18.52 17.54
C MET A 19 -6.60 19.48 18.66
N GLY A 20 -5.54 19.13 19.40
CA GLY A 20 -5.11 19.86 20.59
C GLY A 20 -4.72 21.31 20.30
N PHE A 21 -4.07 21.58 19.16
CA PHE A 21 -3.71 22.93 18.75
C PHE A 21 -4.94 23.85 18.62
N GLU A 22 -5.94 23.43 17.84
CA GLU A 22 -7.15 24.21 17.60
C GLU A 22 -8.02 24.35 18.86
N MET A 23 -8.08 23.30 19.68
CA MET A 23 -8.77 23.30 20.98
C MET A 23 -8.13 24.29 21.96
N ALA A 24 -6.80 24.22 22.13
CA ALA A 24 -6.06 25.13 23.01
C ALA A 24 -6.20 26.58 22.54
N PHE A 25 -6.13 26.83 21.23
CA PHE A 25 -6.28 28.17 20.65
C PHE A 25 -7.66 28.77 21.01
N ASN A 26 -8.74 28.01 20.79
CA ASN A 26 -10.09 28.44 21.12
C ASN A 26 -10.30 28.66 22.63
N LEU A 27 -9.77 27.75 23.45
CA LEU A 27 -9.84 27.89 24.91
C LEU A 27 -9.13 29.16 25.38
N PHE A 28 -7.87 29.33 24.99
CA PHE A 28 -7.05 30.43 25.49
C PHE A 28 -7.52 31.79 24.98
N SER A 29 -7.91 31.89 23.70
CA SER A 29 -8.40 33.15 23.14
C SER A 29 -9.68 33.63 23.83
N LYS A 30 -10.66 32.74 24.02
CA LYS A 30 -11.91 33.07 24.71
C LYS A 30 -11.68 33.35 26.19
N GLN A 31 -10.86 32.54 26.86
CA GLN A 31 -10.52 32.76 28.27
C GLN A 31 -9.79 34.08 28.48
N TYR A 32 -8.85 34.44 27.59
CA TYR A 32 -8.14 35.72 27.63
C TYR A 32 -9.08 36.90 27.43
N ALA A 33 -10.05 36.78 26.52
CA ALA A 33 -11.07 37.79 26.29
C ALA A 33 -11.99 38.00 27.52
N HIS A 34 -12.29 36.93 28.26
CA HIS A 34 -13.10 37.00 29.48
C HIS A 34 -12.33 37.46 30.72
N ALA A 35 -11.07 37.03 30.87
CA ALA A 35 -10.20 37.32 32.00
C ALA A 35 -8.76 37.54 31.51
N SER A 36 -8.41 38.80 31.27
CA SER A 36 -7.12 39.21 30.68
C SER A 36 -5.91 38.94 31.57
N ASP A 37 -6.12 38.63 32.85
CA ASP A 37 -5.09 38.22 33.80
C ASP A 37 -4.91 36.69 33.88
N SER A 38 -5.56 35.93 32.99
CA SER A 38 -5.35 34.49 32.82
C SER A 38 -3.92 34.18 32.36
N HIS A 39 -3.42 33.02 32.77
CA HIS A 39 -2.12 32.51 32.36
C HIS A 39 -2.31 31.16 31.66
N PHE A 40 -1.54 30.93 30.61
CA PHE A 40 -1.64 29.73 29.79
C PHE A 40 -0.31 29.01 29.78
N VAL A 41 -0.35 27.69 29.79
CA VAL A 41 0.85 26.86 29.71
C VAL A 41 0.62 25.79 28.67
N VAL A 42 1.58 25.61 27.77
CA VAL A 42 1.55 24.53 26.77
C VAL A 42 2.69 23.56 26.98
N CYS A 43 2.43 22.29 26.72
CA CYS A 43 3.41 21.22 26.76
C CYS A 43 3.14 20.24 25.62
N ASP A 44 4.17 19.85 24.89
CA ASP A 44 4.10 18.79 23.90
C ASP A 44 5.40 17.97 23.91
N ALA A 45 5.31 16.68 23.57
CA ALA A 45 6.47 15.82 23.40
C ALA A 45 7.36 16.26 22.22
N VAL A 46 6.78 16.99 21.26
CA VAL A 46 7.45 17.67 20.15
C VAL A 46 7.62 19.15 20.53
N PRO A 47 8.82 19.59 20.96
CA PRO A 47 9.02 20.96 21.45
C PRO A 47 8.64 22.04 20.43
N GLU A 48 8.84 21.76 19.14
CA GLU A 48 8.49 22.67 18.05
C GLU A 48 6.98 22.97 18.01
N SER A 49 6.12 22.00 18.32
CA SER A 49 4.66 22.22 18.34
C SER A 49 4.25 23.24 19.40
N ALA A 50 4.84 23.17 20.59
CA ALA A 50 4.61 24.15 21.66
C ALA A 50 5.16 25.53 21.30
N GLN A 51 6.35 25.59 20.69
CA GLN A 51 6.95 26.85 20.25
C GLN A 51 6.11 27.53 19.17
N ASN A 52 5.68 26.76 18.15
CA ASN A 52 4.85 27.25 17.06
C ASN A 52 3.49 27.74 17.56
N PHE A 53 2.87 27.01 18.50
CA PHE A 53 1.62 27.45 19.12
C PHE A 53 1.80 28.80 19.84
N CYS A 54 2.81 28.94 20.69
CA CYS A 54 3.08 30.18 21.42
C CYS A 54 3.32 31.36 20.48
N THR A 55 4.17 31.19 19.46
CA THR A 55 4.45 32.23 18.47
C THR A 55 3.17 32.64 17.73
N ASN A 56 2.37 31.67 17.27
CA ASN A 56 1.12 31.95 16.58
C ASN A 56 0.11 32.68 17.49
N PHE A 57 -0.09 32.19 18.72
CA PHE A 57 -1.03 32.76 19.66
C PHE A 57 -0.65 34.19 20.06
N LEU A 58 0.62 34.44 20.40
CA LEU A 58 1.10 35.78 20.77
C LEU A 58 1.07 36.78 19.62
N SER A 59 1.18 36.33 18.37
CA SER A 59 1.02 37.22 17.21
C SER A 59 -0.40 37.82 17.12
N GLN A 60 -1.41 37.07 17.60
CA GLN A 60 -2.81 37.47 17.60
C GLN A 60 -3.23 38.10 18.93
N PHE A 61 -2.59 37.70 20.04
CA PHE A 61 -2.85 38.19 21.39
C PHE A 61 -1.54 38.62 22.10
N PRO A 62 -0.91 39.75 21.73
CA PRO A 62 0.41 40.15 22.25
C PRO A 62 0.49 40.37 23.76
N GLY A 63 -0.65 40.64 24.41
CA GLY A 63 -0.75 40.84 25.86
C GLY A 63 -1.07 39.57 26.65
N ALA A 64 -1.21 38.42 25.98
CA ALA A 64 -1.49 37.17 26.66
C ALA A 64 -0.25 36.63 27.38
N LYS A 65 -0.46 36.03 28.55
CA LYS A 65 0.60 35.41 29.33
C LYS A 65 0.64 33.91 29.04
N ILE A 66 1.54 33.51 28.15
CA ILE A 66 1.73 32.09 27.80
C ILE A 66 3.16 31.64 28.09
N ALA A 67 3.31 30.44 28.64
CA ALA A 67 4.59 29.81 28.90
C ALA A 67 4.66 28.39 28.32
N ILE A 68 5.86 27.93 28.02
CA ILE A 68 6.13 26.56 27.59
C ILE A 68 6.64 25.77 28.78
N ALA A 69 6.01 24.63 29.07
CA ALA A 69 6.51 23.64 30.01
C ALA A 69 7.23 22.52 29.25
N ALA A 70 8.42 22.15 29.71
CA ALA A 70 9.22 21.08 29.10
C ALA A 70 8.69 19.69 29.45
N THR A 71 7.93 19.57 30.54
CA THR A 71 7.40 18.29 31.01
C THR A 71 5.96 18.41 31.52
N PRO A 72 5.19 17.30 31.55
CA PRO A 72 3.88 17.28 32.20
C PRO A 72 3.92 17.63 33.69
N GLU A 73 5.03 17.36 34.39
CA GLU A 73 5.26 17.78 35.78
C GLU A 73 5.28 19.32 35.86
N GLU A 74 6.05 20.00 35.02
CA GLU A 74 6.09 21.46 34.99
C GLU A 74 4.73 22.09 34.65
N ALA A 75 4.03 21.52 33.65
CA ALA A 75 2.69 21.95 33.27
C ALA A 75 1.70 21.78 34.43
N THR A 76 1.79 20.65 35.14
CA THR A 76 0.97 20.39 36.33
C THR A 76 1.39 21.29 37.50
N LEU A 77 2.65 21.67 37.65
CA LEU A 77 3.14 22.59 38.69
C LEU A 77 2.70 24.06 38.45
N ALA A 78 2.36 24.43 37.23
CA ALA A 78 2.01 25.80 36.87
C ALA A 78 0.50 26.12 36.92
N SER A 79 -0.37 25.11 36.86
CA SER A 79 -1.79 25.33 36.54
C SER A 79 -2.79 24.65 37.47
N GLN A 80 -3.91 25.31 37.71
CA GLN A 80 -5.05 24.72 38.43
C GLN A 80 -5.87 23.80 37.52
N THR A 81 -6.00 24.13 36.23
CA THR A 81 -6.64 23.25 35.24
C THR A 81 -5.56 22.64 34.35
N VAL A 82 -5.58 21.32 34.18
CA VAL A 82 -4.69 20.59 33.29
C VAL A 82 -5.54 19.81 32.29
N ILE A 83 -5.37 20.11 31.00
CA ILE A 83 -6.09 19.46 29.90
C ILE A 83 -5.10 18.61 29.10
N THR A 84 -5.48 17.38 28.78
CA THR A 84 -4.70 16.48 27.92
C THR A 84 -5.47 16.13 26.65
N MET A 85 -4.78 16.17 25.51
CA MET A 85 -5.31 15.73 24.21
C MET A 85 -4.23 14.92 23.47
N LEU A 86 -4.17 13.63 23.76
CA LEU A 86 -3.08 12.74 23.38
C LEU A 86 -3.52 11.74 22.30
N PRO A 87 -2.59 10.99 21.67
CA PRO A 87 -2.94 10.04 20.61
C PRO A 87 -3.76 8.83 21.09
N SER A 88 -3.36 8.20 22.22
CA SER A 88 -3.97 6.94 22.68
C SER A 88 -3.61 6.58 24.13
N SER A 89 -4.14 5.45 24.62
CA SER A 89 -3.96 4.95 25.99
C SER A 89 -2.49 4.89 26.49
N PRO A 90 -1.49 4.41 25.71
CA PRO A 90 -0.10 4.39 26.15
C PRO A 90 0.44 5.78 26.51
N GLN A 91 0.15 6.81 25.69
CA GLN A 91 0.60 8.16 25.97
C GLN A 91 -0.11 8.75 27.20
N VAL A 92 -1.41 8.49 27.37
CA VAL A 92 -2.14 8.89 28.58
C VAL A 92 -1.51 8.26 29.82
N LYS A 93 -1.22 6.95 29.80
CA LYS A 93 -0.54 6.27 30.91
C LYS A 93 0.81 6.92 31.23
N VAL A 94 1.64 7.18 30.23
CA VAL A 94 2.95 7.81 30.43
C VAL A 94 2.82 9.21 31.03
N VAL A 95 1.98 10.08 30.45
CA VAL A 95 1.82 11.47 30.89
C VAL A 95 1.26 11.55 32.30
N TYR A 96 0.25 10.74 32.62
CA TYR A 96 -0.36 10.75 33.95
C TYR A 96 0.53 10.07 34.99
N ASN A 97 1.01 8.85 34.74
CA ASN A 97 1.72 8.08 35.76
C ASN A 97 3.13 8.61 36.04
N ASN A 98 3.79 9.21 35.04
CA ASN A 98 5.18 9.67 35.20
C ASN A 98 5.28 11.19 35.41
N GLY A 99 4.18 11.93 35.27
CA GLY A 99 4.18 13.40 35.36
C GLY A 99 3.09 13.93 36.27
N ILE A 100 1.83 13.86 35.82
CA ILE A 100 0.70 14.53 36.50
C ILE A 100 0.46 13.96 37.91
N ILE A 101 0.27 12.65 38.04
CA ILE A 101 -0.10 12.01 39.32
C ILE A 101 1.01 12.17 40.38
N PRO A 102 2.30 11.88 40.10
CA PRO A 102 3.37 12.11 41.07
C PRO A 102 3.48 13.58 41.49
N THR A 103 3.18 14.51 40.59
CA THR A 103 3.18 15.94 40.91
C THR A 103 2.05 16.29 41.87
N LEU A 104 0.83 15.81 41.60
CA LEU A 104 -0.33 16.02 42.48
C LEU A 104 -0.08 15.48 43.90
N GLN A 105 0.56 14.32 44.03
CA GLN A 105 0.92 13.73 45.32
C GLN A 105 1.93 14.56 46.13
N LYS A 106 2.78 15.34 45.46
CA LYS A 106 3.76 16.24 46.11
C LYS A 106 3.17 17.61 46.46
N LEU A 107 2.03 18.00 45.85
CA LEU A 107 1.40 19.29 46.12
C LEU A 107 0.76 19.31 47.52
N PRO A 108 0.75 20.47 48.20
CA PRO A 108 -0.10 20.69 49.37
C PRO A 108 -1.55 20.28 49.11
N SER A 109 -2.20 19.66 50.10
CA SER A 109 -3.53 19.05 49.92
C SER A 109 -4.60 20.03 49.45
N ASP A 110 -4.55 21.28 49.92
CA ASP A 110 -5.44 22.36 49.52
C ASP A 110 -5.25 22.74 48.05
N ILE A 111 -4.01 22.69 47.54
CA ILE A 111 -3.72 22.95 46.13
C ILE A 111 -4.14 21.78 45.26
N SER A 112 -3.87 20.54 45.68
CA SER A 112 -4.28 19.34 44.92
C SER A 112 -5.81 19.24 44.81
N GLN A 113 -6.54 19.48 45.92
CA GLN A 113 -8.02 19.51 45.94
C GLN A 113 -8.65 20.51 44.99
N ASN A 114 -7.94 21.60 44.73
CA ASN A 114 -8.39 22.64 43.82
C ASN A 114 -7.96 22.39 42.37
N THR A 115 -7.17 21.34 42.08
CA THR A 115 -6.69 21.03 40.73
C THR A 115 -7.72 20.18 39.97
N LEU A 116 -8.01 20.57 38.73
CA LEU A 116 -8.91 19.86 37.82
C LEU A 116 -8.13 19.31 36.63
N CYS A 117 -8.25 18.00 36.39
CA CYS A 117 -7.74 17.33 35.20
C CYS A 117 -8.88 17.03 34.21
N ILE A 118 -8.70 17.38 32.94
CA ILE A 118 -9.64 17.08 31.86
C ILE A 118 -8.90 16.31 30.78
N ASP A 119 -9.17 15.01 30.63
CA ASP A 119 -8.60 14.23 29.53
C ASP A 119 -9.58 14.16 28.36
N SER A 120 -9.24 14.78 27.24
CA SER A 120 -10.06 14.79 26.02
C SER A 120 -9.67 13.71 25.01
N THR A 121 -8.75 12.83 25.39
CA THR A 121 -8.23 11.74 24.56
C THR A 121 -9.31 10.68 24.33
N THR A 122 -9.33 10.07 23.15
CA THR A 122 -10.10 8.82 22.93
C THR A 122 -9.21 7.64 23.27
N LEU A 123 -9.43 7.05 24.45
CA LEU A 123 -8.65 5.94 25.02
C LEU A 123 -9.55 4.79 25.51
N ASP A 124 -8.91 3.72 25.99
CA ASP A 124 -9.58 2.59 26.63
C ASP A 124 -10.33 3.00 27.92
N VAL A 125 -11.53 2.46 28.10
CA VAL A 125 -12.43 2.80 29.21
C VAL A 125 -11.84 2.39 30.57
N ASN A 126 -11.14 1.26 30.65
CA ASN A 126 -10.53 0.80 31.90
C ASN A 126 -9.32 1.67 32.25
N VAL A 127 -8.49 2.02 31.26
CA VAL A 127 -7.38 2.97 31.47
C VAL A 127 -7.88 4.31 31.98
N ALA A 128 -8.95 4.86 31.39
CA ALA A 128 -9.54 6.12 31.86
C ALA A 128 -10.02 6.03 33.32
N ARG A 129 -10.67 4.93 33.70
CA ARG A 129 -11.11 4.67 35.08
C ARG A 129 -9.95 4.53 36.05
N GLU A 130 -8.89 3.81 35.68
CA GLU A 130 -7.67 3.64 36.47
C GLU A 130 -6.96 4.97 36.73
N VAL A 131 -6.82 5.79 35.69
CA VAL A 131 -6.20 7.11 35.78
C VAL A 131 -7.08 8.04 36.63
N ALA A 132 -8.39 8.09 36.38
CA ALA A 132 -9.32 8.90 37.18
C ALA A 132 -9.27 8.53 38.66
N LYS A 133 -9.27 7.24 38.98
CA LYS A 133 -9.10 6.75 40.36
C LYS A 133 -7.79 7.26 40.97
N SER A 134 -6.68 7.13 40.27
CA SER A 134 -5.36 7.55 40.75
C SER A 134 -5.27 9.07 40.99
N VAL A 135 -5.91 9.87 40.14
CA VAL A 135 -5.97 11.34 40.30
C VAL A 135 -6.83 11.72 41.51
N ILE A 136 -7.96 11.05 41.72
CA ILE A 136 -8.83 11.24 42.90
C ILE A 136 -8.11 10.82 44.18
N ASP A 137 -7.36 9.71 44.17
CA ASP A 137 -6.56 9.25 45.30
C ASP A 137 -5.45 10.26 45.64
N ALA A 138 -4.90 10.94 44.63
CA ALA A 138 -3.99 12.08 44.77
C ALA A 138 -4.69 13.40 45.20
N LYS A 139 -5.99 13.34 45.52
CA LYS A 139 -6.85 14.43 46.01
C LYS A 139 -7.31 15.46 44.99
N ALA A 140 -7.08 15.27 43.69
CA ALA A 140 -7.56 16.18 42.65
C ALA A 140 -8.91 15.74 42.03
N GLN A 141 -9.52 16.60 41.21
CA GLN A 141 -10.71 16.26 40.42
C GLN A 141 -10.32 15.84 38.99
N MET A 142 -11.06 14.90 38.40
CA MET A 142 -10.85 14.50 37.02
C MET A 142 -12.17 14.23 36.30
N VAL A 143 -12.19 14.60 35.01
CA VAL A 143 -13.18 14.10 34.03
C VAL A 143 -12.47 13.56 32.79
N ASP A 144 -13.01 12.50 32.21
CA ASP A 144 -12.75 12.11 30.82
C ASP A 144 -13.77 12.81 29.92
N ALA A 145 -13.34 13.48 28.86
CA ALA A 145 -14.16 14.31 28.00
C ALA A 145 -13.80 14.12 26.52
N PRO A 146 -13.85 12.90 25.95
CA PRO A 146 -13.61 12.68 24.53
C PRO A 146 -14.53 13.51 23.64
N VAL A 147 -14.02 13.83 22.44
CA VAL A 147 -14.66 14.77 21.51
C VAL A 147 -15.22 14.12 20.26
N SER A 148 -16.25 14.75 19.68
CA SER A 148 -16.77 14.50 18.32
C SER A 148 -16.82 15.81 17.52
N GLY A 149 -16.51 15.76 16.22
CA GLY A 149 -16.55 16.93 15.31
C GLY A 149 -15.29 17.18 14.46
N GLY A 150 -14.21 16.42 14.68
CA GLY A 150 -12.96 16.51 13.89
C GLY A 150 -12.24 17.86 13.99
N VAL A 151 -11.19 18.05 13.17
CA VAL A 151 -10.36 19.26 13.20
C VAL A 151 -11.15 20.50 12.79
N THR A 152 -12.04 20.38 11.80
CA THR A 152 -12.95 21.47 11.39
C THR A 152 -13.81 21.94 12.55
N GLY A 153 -14.39 21.00 13.31
CA GLY A 153 -15.18 21.31 14.49
C GLY A 153 -14.34 21.91 15.63
N ALA A 154 -13.11 21.42 15.81
CA ALA A 154 -12.17 21.94 16.80
C ALA A 154 -11.79 23.39 16.51
N LYS A 155 -11.45 23.72 15.26
CA LYS A 155 -11.13 25.09 14.81
C LYS A 155 -12.33 26.02 14.95
N ALA A 156 -13.53 25.56 14.63
CA ALA A 156 -14.75 26.34 14.76
C ALA A 156 -15.25 26.47 16.22
N GLY A 157 -14.67 25.73 17.18
CA GLY A 157 -15.15 25.69 18.56
C GLY A 157 -16.56 25.09 18.70
N THR A 158 -16.89 24.10 17.86
CA THR A 158 -18.23 23.50 17.72
C THR A 158 -18.26 22.03 18.13
N LEU A 159 -17.20 21.53 18.77
CA LEU A 159 -17.10 20.14 19.22
C LEU A 159 -18.25 19.74 20.15
N ALA A 160 -18.58 18.45 20.13
CA ALA A 160 -19.36 17.82 21.18
C ALA A 160 -18.41 17.10 22.15
N PHE A 161 -18.50 17.42 23.45
CA PHE A 161 -17.79 16.75 24.53
C PHE A 161 -18.72 15.77 25.24
N LEU A 162 -18.27 14.52 25.35
CA LEU A 162 -18.96 13.43 26.03
C LEU A 162 -18.25 13.19 27.35
N VAL A 163 -18.79 13.68 28.46
CA VAL A 163 -18.06 13.82 29.72
C VAL A 163 -18.41 12.69 30.69
N GLY A 164 -17.41 11.89 31.07
CA GLY A 164 -17.45 10.96 32.19
C GLY A 164 -16.78 11.56 33.43
N GLY A 165 -17.39 11.38 34.60
CA GLY A 165 -16.85 11.85 35.88
C GLY A 165 -17.92 12.09 36.92
N SER A 166 -17.51 12.56 38.11
CA SER A 166 -18.46 12.98 39.13
C SER A 166 -19.27 14.20 38.67
N GLU A 167 -20.46 14.40 39.22
CA GLU A 167 -21.28 15.59 38.94
C GLU A 167 -20.53 16.89 39.29
N THR A 168 -19.79 16.89 40.40
CA THR A 168 -18.90 18.00 40.78
C THR A 168 -17.82 18.25 39.72
N GLY A 169 -17.14 17.20 39.25
CA GLY A 169 -16.13 17.31 38.20
C GLY A 169 -16.71 17.84 36.90
N PHE A 170 -17.90 17.39 36.50
CA PHE A 170 -18.61 17.88 35.33
C PHE A 170 -18.93 19.37 35.44
N HIS A 171 -19.49 19.82 36.56
CA HIS A 171 -19.80 21.25 36.76
C HIS A 171 -18.56 22.14 36.75
N LEU A 172 -17.41 21.64 37.24
CA LEU A 172 -16.14 22.35 37.14
C LEU A 172 -15.60 22.41 35.70
N ALA A 173 -15.74 21.32 34.94
CA ALA A 173 -15.22 21.22 33.58
C ALA A 173 -16.08 21.95 32.53
N GLN A 174 -17.41 21.94 32.68
CA GLN A 174 -18.35 22.49 31.72
C GLN A 174 -18.06 23.93 31.23
N PRO A 175 -17.77 24.92 32.10
CA PRO A 175 -17.46 26.28 31.64
C PRO A 175 -16.18 26.32 30.77
N ILE A 176 -15.20 25.49 31.09
CA ILE A 176 -13.93 25.39 30.35
C ILE A 176 -14.17 24.74 28.98
N LEU A 177 -14.90 23.62 28.95
CA LEU A 177 -15.20 22.88 27.73
C LEU A 177 -16.05 23.68 26.74
N THR A 178 -16.93 24.56 27.23
CA THR A 178 -17.80 25.43 26.40
C THR A 178 -17.00 26.44 25.55
N HIS A 179 -15.73 26.72 25.90
CA HIS A 179 -14.87 27.52 25.03
C HIS A 179 -14.41 26.75 23.78
N MET A 180 -14.39 25.42 23.82
CA MET A 180 -13.91 24.55 22.74
C MET A 180 -15.05 23.83 21.99
N GLY A 181 -16.26 23.80 22.56
CA GLY A 181 -17.38 23.05 22.00
C GLY A 181 -18.75 23.67 22.27
N GLN A 182 -19.75 23.22 21.53
CA GLN A 182 -21.14 23.69 21.62
C GLN A 182 -22.06 22.73 22.38
N ARG A 183 -21.70 21.45 22.46
CA ARG A 183 -22.52 20.43 23.12
C ARG A 183 -21.69 19.75 24.20
N ILE A 184 -22.01 20.00 25.46
CA ILE A 184 -21.31 19.41 26.61
C ILE A 184 -22.28 18.49 27.34
N ILE A 185 -22.06 17.18 27.26
CA ILE A 185 -23.02 16.16 27.72
C ILE A 185 -22.40 15.38 28.87
N HIS A 186 -23.04 15.36 30.05
CA HIS A 186 -22.63 14.47 31.14
C HIS A 186 -23.15 13.07 30.87
N CYS A 187 -22.24 12.13 30.59
CA CYS A 187 -22.55 10.76 30.20
C CYS A 187 -22.64 9.80 31.41
N GLY A 188 -22.19 10.22 32.59
CA GLY A 188 -22.19 9.41 33.81
C GLY A 188 -20.82 9.39 34.50
N PRO A 189 -20.48 8.33 35.25
CA PRO A 189 -19.20 8.23 35.97
C PRO A 189 -18.01 8.13 35.01
N SER A 190 -16.78 8.15 35.55
CA SER A 190 -15.56 8.08 34.74
C SER A 190 -15.57 6.89 33.77
N GLY A 191 -15.19 7.16 32.52
CA GLY A 191 -15.22 6.24 31.38
C GLY A 191 -16.56 6.19 30.63
N ALA A 192 -17.65 6.79 31.16
CA ALA A 192 -18.95 6.76 30.49
C ALA A 192 -18.96 7.58 29.19
N GLY A 193 -18.22 8.70 29.14
CA GLY A 193 -18.08 9.50 27.92
C GLY A 193 -17.39 8.73 26.79
N LEU A 194 -16.34 8.00 27.14
CA LEU A 194 -15.64 7.09 26.23
C LEU A 194 -16.53 5.94 25.76
N GLY A 195 -17.25 5.29 26.67
CA GLY A 195 -18.22 4.25 26.32
C GLY A 195 -19.27 4.75 25.32
N ALA A 196 -19.84 5.93 25.56
CA ALA A 196 -20.80 6.56 24.64
C ALA A 196 -20.18 6.82 23.25
N LYS A 197 -18.94 7.34 23.21
CA LYS A 197 -18.22 7.58 21.95
C LYS A 197 -17.95 6.27 21.18
N ILE A 198 -17.47 5.24 21.87
CA ILE A 198 -17.13 3.95 21.26
C ILE A 198 -18.40 3.31 20.68
N CYS A 199 -19.51 3.32 21.42
CA CYS A 199 -20.80 2.85 20.91
C CYS A 199 -21.28 3.64 19.67
N ASN A 200 -21.13 4.98 19.68
CA ASN A 200 -21.47 5.81 18.53
C ASN A 200 -20.64 5.44 17.28
N ASN A 201 -19.33 5.24 17.46
CA ASN A 201 -18.44 4.91 16.35
C ASN A 201 -18.61 3.47 15.87
N LEU A 202 -18.95 2.53 16.75
CA LEU A 202 -19.39 1.19 16.37
C LEU A 202 -20.62 1.24 15.45
N ILE A 203 -21.63 2.04 15.81
CA ILE A 203 -22.82 2.23 14.97
C ILE A 203 -22.42 2.81 13.60
N LEU A 204 -21.56 3.84 13.58
CA LEU A 204 -21.10 4.46 12.34
C LEU A 204 -20.32 3.48 11.46
N GLY A 205 -19.40 2.70 12.03
CA GLY A 205 -18.60 1.72 11.29
C GLY A 205 -19.47 0.66 10.62
N VAL A 206 -20.44 0.10 11.35
CA VAL A 206 -21.41 -0.86 10.79
C VAL A 206 -22.28 -0.22 9.72
N GLN A 207 -22.83 0.97 9.98
CA GLN A 207 -23.68 1.67 9.02
C GLN A 207 -22.94 1.97 7.72
N GLN A 208 -21.67 2.41 7.79
CA GLN A 208 -20.91 2.75 6.58
C GLN A 208 -20.72 1.53 5.66
N VAL A 209 -20.42 0.35 6.24
CA VAL A 209 -20.27 -0.90 5.48
C VAL A 209 -21.60 -1.32 4.84
N VAL A 210 -22.68 -1.36 5.63
CA VAL A 210 -24.02 -1.77 5.14
C VAL A 210 -24.53 -0.81 4.07
N VAL A 211 -24.26 0.49 4.19
CA VAL A 211 -24.62 1.47 3.16
C VAL A 211 -23.84 1.23 1.87
N GLY A 212 -22.54 0.95 1.96
CA GLY A 212 -21.73 0.58 0.80
C GLY A 212 -22.29 -0.64 0.06
N GLU A 213 -22.65 -1.69 0.80
CA GLU A 213 -23.26 -2.90 0.24
C GLU A 213 -24.62 -2.63 -0.43
N ALA A 214 -25.49 -1.87 0.25
CA ALA A 214 -26.82 -1.54 -0.28
C ALA A 214 -26.75 -0.66 -1.54
N MET A 215 -25.83 0.30 -1.57
CA MET A 215 -25.61 1.15 -2.74
C MET A 215 -25.07 0.34 -3.92
N LEU A 216 -24.06 -0.52 -3.69
CA LEU A 216 -23.51 -1.41 -4.72
C LEU A 216 -24.58 -2.37 -5.27
N LEU A 217 -25.41 -2.97 -4.41
CA LEU A 217 -26.52 -3.82 -4.85
C LEU A 217 -27.50 -3.03 -5.73
N GLY A 218 -27.84 -1.80 -5.33
CA GLY A 218 -28.71 -0.92 -6.11
C GLY A 218 -28.14 -0.59 -7.50
N GLU A 219 -26.85 -0.25 -7.58
CA GLU A 219 -26.17 -0.03 -8.86
C GLU A 219 -26.20 -1.29 -9.75
N LYS A 220 -25.98 -2.48 -9.17
CA LYS A 220 -26.07 -3.76 -9.90
C LYS A 220 -27.48 -4.08 -10.38
N LEU A 221 -28.50 -3.52 -9.73
CA LEU A 221 -29.90 -3.57 -10.17
C LEU A 221 -30.25 -2.47 -11.18
N GLY A 222 -29.30 -1.60 -11.53
CA GLY A 222 -29.47 -0.53 -12.53
C GLY A 222 -30.05 0.78 -11.96
N LEU A 223 -29.99 0.98 -10.65
CA LEU A 223 -30.43 2.23 -10.02
C LEU A 223 -29.34 3.30 -10.09
N ASP A 224 -29.77 4.55 -10.31
CA ASP A 224 -28.91 5.72 -10.16
C ASP A 224 -28.55 5.94 -8.67
N PRO A 225 -27.27 6.18 -8.32
CA PRO A 225 -26.84 6.36 -6.93
C PRO A 225 -27.54 7.53 -6.21
N ALA A 226 -27.77 8.66 -6.88
CA ALA A 226 -28.42 9.82 -6.27
C ALA A 226 -29.89 9.54 -5.96
N VAL A 227 -30.58 8.87 -6.88
CA VAL A 227 -31.97 8.43 -6.68
C VAL A 227 -32.05 7.47 -5.50
N LEU A 228 -31.18 6.45 -5.44
CA LEU A 228 -31.19 5.48 -4.35
C LEU A 228 -30.89 6.14 -2.99
N ALA A 229 -29.88 7.01 -2.92
CA ALA A 229 -29.57 7.76 -1.71
C ALA A 229 -30.75 8.64 -1.25
N SER A 230 -31.45 9.29 -2.19
CA SER A 230 -32.65 10.08 -1.90
C SER A 230 -33.80 9.23 -1.34
N VAL A 231 -34.06 8.06 -1.94
CA VAL A 231 -35.09 7.12 -1.46
C VAL A 231 -34.76 6.64 -0.05
N VAL A 232 -33.52 6.19 0.19
CA VAL A 232 -33.11 5.66 1.51
C VAL A 232 -33.12 6.76 2.57
N SER A 233 -32.61 7.96 2.27
CA SER A 233 -32.56 9.07 3.22
C SER A 233 -33.93 9.64 3.60
N SER A 234 -34.95 9.45 2.76
CA SER A 234 -36.35 9.81 3.04
C SER A 234 -37.19 8.66 3.62
N SER A 235 -36.59 7.47 3.77
CA SER A 235 -37.26 6.25 4.23
C SER A 235 -36.68 5.76 5.57
N THR A 236 -37.13 4.59 6.03
CA THR A 236 -36.70 3.98 7.31
C THR A 236 -35.25 3.49 7.31
N GLY A 237 -34.59 3.42 6.15
CA GLY A 237 -33.17 3.09 6.04
C GLY A 237 -32.23 4.27 6.28
N ASN A 238 -32.76 5.47 6.53
CA ASN A 238 -31.97 6.68 6.70
C ASN A 238 -30.98 6.57 7.87
N CYS A 239 -29.75 7.02 7.64
CA CYS A 239 -28.72 7.19 8.65
C CYS A 239 -27.74 8.30 8.23
N TRP A 240 -26.83 8.68 9.12
CA TRP A 240 -25.85 9.72 8.83
C TRP A 240 -24.98 9.38 7.62
N SER A 241 -24.56 8.11 7.48
CA SER A 241 -23.75 7.64 6.35
C SER A 241 -24.47 7.85 5.02
N VAL A 242 -25.75 7.49 4.87
CA VAL A 242 -26.49 7.71 3.60
C VAL A 242 -26.66 9.19 3.31
N ALA A 243 -27.09 9.97 4.31
CA ALA A 243 -27.57 11.33 4.08
C ALA A 243 -26.47 12.39 4.06
N VAL A 244 -25.31 12.13 4.68
CA VAL A 244 -24.23 13.13 4.87
C VAL A 244 -22.91 12.66 4.29
N ASN A 245 -22.58 11.38 4.42
CA ASN A 245 -21.26 10.82 4.08
C ASN A 245 -21.37 9.54 3.25
N ASN A 246 -22.16 9.61 2.17
CA ASN A 246 -22.43 8.45 1.33
C ASN A 246 -21.11 7.95 0.71
N PRO A 247 -20.84 6.63 0.68
CA PRO A 247 -19.58 6.11 0.15
C PRO A 247 -19.51 6.05 -1.38
N VAL A 248 -20.60 6.31 -2.11
CA VAL A 248 -20.65 6.20 -3.57
C VAL A 248 -20.61 7.59 -4.23
N PRO A 249 -19.70 7.83 -5.19
CA PRO A 249 -19.64 9.09 -5.93
C PRO A 249 -20.97 9.46 -6.58
N SER A 250 -21.27 10.75 -6.68
CA SER A 250 -22.51 11.34 -7.19
C SER A 250 -23.78 11.00 -6.42
N ALA A 251 -23.72 10.21 -5.34
CA ALA A 251 -24.91 9.85 -4.55
C ALA A 251 -25.51 11.05 -3.77
N LEU A 252 -24.71 12.08 -3.49
CA LEU A 252 -25.16 13.29 -2.79
C LEU A 252 -24.82 14.55 -3.60
N PRO A 253 -25.61 14.91 -4.63
CA PRO A 253 -25.27 15.98 -5.59
C PRO A 253 -25.02 17.36 -4.97
N GLU A 254 -25.63 17.64 -3.81
CA GLU A 254 -25.52 18.91 -3.09
C GLU A 254 -24.42 18.93 -2.02
N LYS A 255 -23.66 17.84 -1.88
CA LYS A 255 -22.62 17.67 -0.86
C LYS A 255 -21.33 17.19 -1.51
N SER A 256 -20.23 17.33 -0.77
CA SER A 256 -18.92 16.80 -1.17
C SER A 256 -18.36 15.91 -0.06
N PRO A 257 -18.93 14.71 0.15
CA PRO A 257 -18.30 13.69 0.99
C PRO A 257 -16.95 13.24 0.38
N PRO A 258 -16.10 12.52 1.14
CA PRO A 258 -14.80 12.07 0.65
C PRO A 258 -14.84 11.29 -0.67
N CYS A 259 -15.90 10.53 -0.96
CA CYS A 259 -16.00 9.77 -2.22
C CYS A 259 -15.97 10.65 -3.49
N GLU A 260 -16.28 11.95 -3.40
CA GLU A 260 -16.19 12.88 -4.55
C GLU A 260 -14.76 13.34 -4.87
N ARG A 261 -13.79 12.94 -4.04
CA ARG A 261 -12.38 13.34 -4.14
C ARG A 261 -11.46 12.17 -3.83
N ASP A 262 -11.76 11.02 -4.43
CA ASP A 262 -11.00 9.77 -4.31
C ASP A 262 -10.73 9.37 -2.84
N TYR A 263 -11.72 9.63 -1.98
CA TYR A 263 -11.69 9.36 -0.54
C TYR A 263 -10.62 10.14 0.24
N ASP A 264 -10.09 11.23 -0.32
CA ASP A 264 -9.13 12.09 0.38
C ASP A 264 -9.75 12.86 1.55
N GLY A 265 -8.99 12.97 2.64
CA GLY A 265 -9.38 13.59 3.90
C GLY A 265 -10.45 12.81 4.69
N GLY A 266 -11.33 13.55 5.38
CA GLY A 266 -12.40 12.95 6.19
C GLY A 266 -11.91 12.29 7.49
N PHE A 267 -12.59 11.23 7.93
CA PHE A 267 -12.21 10.43 9.10
C PHE A 267 -11.49 9.16 8.62
N ALA A 268 -10.18 9.08 8.89
CA ALA A 268 -9.32 8.03 8.36
C ALA A 268 -9.75 6.62 8.82
N THR A 269 -9.71 5.66 7.89
CA THR A 269 -10.06 4.25 8.14
C THR A 269 -9.30 3.65 9.31
N ALA A 270 -8.00 3.95 9.45
CA ALA A 270 -7.18 3.51 10.58
C ALA A 270 -7.71 3.99 11.95
N LEU A 271 -8.27 5.20 12.01
CA LEU A 271 -8.87 5.72 13.24
C LEU A 271 -10.21 5.07 13.54
N MET A 272 -11.00 4.77 12.51
CA MET A 272 -12.24 3.99 12.66
C MET A 272 -11.93 2.57 13.16
N LEU A 273 -10.98 1.87 12.53
CA LEU A 273 -10.53 0.54 12.95
C LEU A 273 -10.07 0.53 14.41
N LYS A 274 -9.28 1.53 14.82
CA LYS A 274 -8.88 1.67 16.22
C LYS A 274 -10.09 1.82 17.16
N ASP A 275 -11.07 2.65 16.81
CA ASP A 275 -12.28 2.84 17.63
C ASP A 275 -13.17 1.58 17.63
N MET A 276 -13.22 0.82 16.52
CA MET A 276 -13.90 -0.48 16.43
C MET A 276 -13.20 -1.54 17.28
N GLY A 277 -11.86 -1.57 17.28
CA GLY A 277 -11.06 -2.45 18.15
C GLY A 277 -11.31 -2.18 19.64
N LEU A 278 -11.44 -0.91 20.04
CA LEU A 278 -11.87 -0.59 21.40
C LEU A 278 -13.27 -1.13 21.73
N ALA A 279 -14.18 -1.15 20.74
CA ALA A 279 -15.52 -1.71 20.92
C ALA A 279 -15.48 -3.23 21.10
N THR A 280 -14.67 -3.94 20.31
CA THR A 280 -14.51 -5.40 20.42
C THR A 280 -13.77 -5.83 21.69
N ASP A 281 -12.80 -5.04 22.17
CA ASP A 281 -12.15 -5.25 23.47
C ASP A 281 -13.16 -5.10 24.64
N ILE A 282 -13.99 -4.05 24.61
CA ILE A 282 -15.05 -3.83 25.62
C ILE A 282 -16.09 -4.96 25.55
N ALA A 283 -16.51 -5.35 24.36
CA ALA A 283 -17.45 -6.44 24.15
C ALA A 283 -16.93 -7.75 24.74
N SER A 284 -15.68 -8.09 24.46
CA SER A 284 -15.01 -9.27 25.00
C SER A 284 -14.94 -9.26 26.53
N SER A 285 -14.54 -8.13 27.12
CA SER A 285 -14.42 -7.99 28.58
C SER A 285 -15.76 -7.96 29.32
N THR A 286 -16.85 -7.57 28.64
CA THR A 286 -18.21 -7.53 29.21
C THR A 286 -19.07 -8.73 28.84
N GLY A 287 -18.60 -9.62 27.96
CA GLY A 287 -19.40 -10.73 27.43
C GLY A 287 -20.54 -10.27 26.51
N SER A 288 -20.41 -9.11 25.88
CA SER A 288 -21.41 -8.55 24.97
C SER A 288 -21.17 -9.02 23.52
N PRO A 289 -22.11 -9.67 22.84
CA PRO A 289 -21.92 -10.10 21.45
C PRO A 289 -21.98 -8.93 20.47
N LEU A 290 -21.02 -8.83 19.54
CA LEU A 290 -20.96 -7.80 18.48
C LEU A 290 -20.90 -8.38 17.05
N PRO A 291 -21.85 -9.25 16.63
CA PRO A 291 -21.76 -9.95 15.34
C PRO A 291 -21.62 -9.01 14.13
N MET A 292 -22.31 -7.87 14.14
CA MET A 292 -22.20 -6.86 13.06
C MET A 292 -20.91 -6.04 13.17
N GLY A 293 -20.46 -5.76 14.40
CA GLY A 293 -19.22 -5.02 14.64
C GLY A 293 -17.99 -5.80 14.19
N GLU A 294 -17.92 -7.08 14.56
CA GLU A 294 -16.86 -8.00 14.15
C GLU A 294 -16.81 -8.18 12.62
N ALA A 295 -17.97 -8.29 11.97
CA ALA A 295 -18.06 -8.37 10.51
C ALA A 295 -17.53 -7.09 9.85
N ALA A 296 -17.93 -5.91 10.35
CA ALA A 296 -17.50 -4.61 9.82
C ALA A 296 -16.00 -4.31 10.07
N GLU A 297 -15.46 -4.75 11.21
CA GLU A 297 -14.03 -4.64 11.50
C GLU A 297 -13.22 -5.55 10.55
N LYS A 298 -13.66 -6.81 10.40
CA LYS A 298 -13.02 -7.78 9.50
C LYS A 298 -13.06 -7.35 8.04
N SER A 299 -14.16 -6.73 7.58
CA SER A 299 -14.23 -6.17 6.22
C SER A 299 -13.29 -4.99 6.00
N SER A 300 -12.84 -4.35 7.08
CA SER A 300 -12.00 -3.14 7.05
C SER A 300 -10.52 -3.41 7.33
N SER A 301 -10.14 -4.62 7.78
CA SER A 301 -8.74 -4.97 8.08
C SER A 301 -7.91 -5.20 6.81
N LYS A 302 -6.73 -4.58 6.71
CA LYS A 302 -5.82 -4.73 5.57
C LYS A 302 -4.93 -5.98 5.73
N PRO A 303 -4.68 -6.75 4.66
CA PRO A 303 -3.92 -7.98 4.73
C PRO A 303 -2.41 -7.73 4.92
N ASN A 304 -1.71 -8.77 5.39
CA ASN A 304 -0.25 -8.84 5.37
C ASN A 304 0.22 -9.60 4.12
N VAL A 305 1.26 -9.09 3.45
CA VAL A 305 1.76 -9.65 2.18
C VAL A 305 3.22 -10.07 2.26
N LEU A 306 3.53 -11.24 1.68
CA LEU A 306 4.89 -11.69 1.37
C LEU A 306 5.15 -11.57 -0.13
N ILE A 307 6.28 -10.98 -0.49
CA ILE A 307 6.77 -10.94 -1.88
C ILE A 307 8.11 -11.66 -1.92
N PHE A 308 8.19 -12.74 -2.68
CA PHE A 308 9.43 -13.49 -2.89
C PHE A 308 10.00 -13.20 -4.27
N GLY A 309 11.26 -12.77 -4.30
CA GLY A 309 12.02 -12.49 -5.52
C GLY A 309 11.57 -11.24 -6.27
N GLY A 310 12.05 -11.15 -7.50
CA GLY A 310 11.61 -10.16 -8.47
C GLY A 310 12.08 -8.74 -8.23
N LEU A 311 13.11 -8.50 -7.40
CA LEU A 311 13.66 -7.15 -7.22
C LEU A 311 14.20 -6.58 -8.52
N ASN A 312 14.85 -7.41 -9.32
CA ASN A 312 15.26 -7.07 -10.68
C ASN A 312 14.12 -7.20 -11.71
N THR A 313 12.91 -7.62 -11.32
CA THR A 313 11.75 -7.73 -12.21
C THR A 313 10.66 -6.75 -11.82
N TYR A 314 9.66 -7.17 -11.06
CA TYR A 314 8.43 -6.41 -10.81
C TYR A 314 8.07 -6.26 -9.33
N SER A 315 8.84 -6.81 -8.39
CA SER A 315 8.51 -6.66 -6.96
C SER A 315 8.53 -5.21 -6.51
N ARG A 316 9.34 -4.37 -7.17
CA ARG A 316 9.36 -2.91 -6.99
C ARG A 316 8.02 -2.26 -7.33
N ALA A 317 7.47 -2.59 -8.51
CA ALA A 317 6.18 -2.08 -8.95
C ALA A 317 5.04 -2.59 -8.06
N ILE A 318 5.07 -3.86 -7.66
CA ILE A 318 4.10 -4.44 -6.73
C ILE A 318 4.18 -3.74 -5.37
N ALA A 319 5.38 -3.55 -4.81
CA ALA A 319 5.56 -2.85 -3.54
C ALA A 319 5.03 -1.40 -3.60
N GLY A 320 5.34 -0.68 -4.68
CA GLY A 320 4.83 0.69 -4.89
C GLY A 320 3.31 0.75 -5.07
N TYR A 321 2.70 -0.29 -5.64
CA TYR A 321 1.26 -0.41 -5.74
C TYR A 321 0.59 -0.66 -4.37
N LEU A 322 1.17 -1.55 -3.56
CA LEU A 322 0.62 -1.91 -2.25
C LEU A 322 0.83 -0.82 -1.20
N VAL A 323 1.97 -0.16 -1.25
CA VAL A 323 2.41 0.85 -0.28
C VAL A 323 2.91 2.04 -1.09
N PRO A 324 2.01 2.86 -1.66
CA PRO A 324 2.43 3.99 -2.48
C PRO A 324 3.19 5.02 -1.62
N VAL A 325 4.12 5.74 -2.25
CA VAL A 325 4.90 6.80 -1.59
C VAL A 325 3.95 7.83 -0.99
N GLU A 326 2.93 8.22 -1.76
CA GLU A 326 1.83 9.10 -1.37
C GLU A 326 0.51 8.35 -1.46
N GLY A 327 -0.40 8.56 -0.51
CA GLY A 327 -1.68 7.85 -0.43
C GLY A 327 -1.71 6.76 0.65
N GLU A 328 -2.84 6.04 0.70
CA GLU A 328 -3.10 5.01 1.70
C GLU A 328 -2.59 3.63 1.24
N SER A 329 -1.83 2.96 2.11
CA SER A 329 -1.37 1.58 1.89
C SER A 329 -2.55 0.61 1.78
N LEU A 330 -2.52 -0.33 0.85
CA LEU A 330 -3.55 -1.39 0.68
C LEU A 330 -3.41 -2.53 1.68
N VAL A 331 -2.30 -2.55 2.41
CA VAL A 331 -1.80 -3.64 3.24
C VAL A 331 -1.38 -3.08 4.61
N SER A 332 -1.43 -3.92 5.64
CA SER A 332 -0.93 -3.54 6.97
C SER A 332 0.60 -3.73 7.07
N HIS A 333 1.13 -4.74 6.38
CA HIS A 333 2.56 -5.06 6.35
C HIS A 333 2.93 -5.75 5.04
N VAL A 334 4.11 -5.45 4.51
CA VAL A 334 4.73 -6.17 3.38
C VAL A 334 6.13 -6.60 3.78
N ARG A 335 6.42 -7.90 3.60
CA ARG A 335 7.81 -8.38 3.60
C ARG A 335 8.24 -8.72 2.19
N ILE A 336 9.31 -8.09 1.73
CA ILE A 336 9.98 -8.38 0.47
C ILE A 336 11.22 -9.21 0.76
N VAL A 337 11.34 -10.38 0.13
CA VAL A 337 12.46 -11.29 0.31
C VAL A 337 13.15 -11.55 -1.01
N ASP A 338 14.43 -11.20 -1.13
CA ASP A 338 15.20 -11.41 -2.35
C ASP A 338 16.66 -11.77 -2.03
N LYS A 339 17.41 -12.30 -3.01
CA LYS A 339 18.83 -12.64 -2.88
C LYS A 339 19.73 -11.41 -2.89
N TYR A 340 19.28 -10.31 -3.49
CA TYR A 340 20.07 -9.08 -3.60
C TYR A 340 20.10 -8.31 -2.27
N SER A 341 21.17 -7.54 -2.03
CA SER A 341 21.18 -6.55 -0.96
C SER A 341 20.63 -5.23 -1.47
N VAL A 342 19.96 -4.48 -0.59
CA VAL A 342 19.52 -3.09 -0.82
C VAL A 342 20.40 -2.08 -0.08
N LYS A 343 21.25 -2.54 0.85
CA LYS A 343 22.12 -1.70 1.69
C LYS A 343 23.47 -2.41 1.93
N PRO A 344 24.54 -2.10 1.17
CA PRO A 344 24.51 -1.35 -0.10
C PRO A 344 23.80 -2.15 -1.21
N PRO A 345 23.24 -1.49 -2.24
CA PRO A 345 22.55 -2.18 -3.31
C PRO A 345 23.49 -3.05 -4.14
N THR A 346 23.12 -4.31 -4.39
CA THR A 346 23.82 -5.23 -5.30
C THR A 346 23.09 -5.45 -6.63
N THR A 347 21.99 -4.74 -6.84
CA THR A 347 21.21 -4.70 -8.07
C THR A 347 20.61 -3.31 -8.25
N TYR A 348 20.14 -2.98 -9.44
CA TYR A 348 19.47 -1.72 -9.70
C TYR A 348 18.12 -1.68 -8.97
N LEU A 349 17.85 -0.59 -8.25
CA LEU A 349 16.63 -0.43 -7.44
C LEU A 349 15.68 0.62 -8.01
N GLY A 350 16.16 1.63 -8.73
CA GLY A 350 15.40 2.83 -9.03
C GLY A 350 15.23 3.73 -7.81
N ALA A 351 15.13 5.04 -8.05
CA ALA A 351 15.15 6.06 -7.01
C ALA A 351 13.87 6.05 -6.16
N GLU A 352 12.74 5.64 -6.72
CA GLU A 352 11.48 5.57 -5.97
C GLU A 352 11.45 4.40 -5.00
N PHE A 353 12.05 3.26 -5.36
CA PHE A 353 12.05 2.08 -4.49
C PHE A 353 12.84 2.33 -3.20
N SER A 354 13.90 3.15 -3.23
CA SER A 354 14.62 3.54 -2.02
C SER A 354 13.73 4.28 -1.01
N LYS A 355 12.81 5.14 -1.49
CA LYS A 355 11.84 5.84 -0.63
C LYS A 355 10.82 4.86 -0.04
N LEU A 356 10.42 3.85 -0.81
CA LEU A 356 9.52 2.80 -0.33
C LEU A 356 10.12 1.99 0.81
N LEU A 357 11.42 1.67 0.75
CA LEU A 357 12.13 0.96 1.81
C LEU A 357 12.21 1.74 3.14
N GLU A 358 11.84 3.02 3.17
CA GLU A 358 11.76 3.84 4.38
C GLU A 358 10.36 3.83 5.02
N LYS A 359 9.35 3.30 4.32
CA LYS A 359 7.98 3.21 4.83
C LYS A 359 7.90 2.16 5.95
N PRO A 360 7.22 2.44 7.07
CA PRO A 360 7.12 1.53 8.20
C PRO A 360 6.39 0.22 7.86
N GLU A 361 5.56 0.20 6.83
CA GLU A 361 4.84 -0.99 6.36
C GLU A 361 5.74 -1.96 5.57
N ILE A 362 6.93 -1.53 5.11
CA ILE A 362 7.81 -2.35 4.27
C ILE A 362 8.98 -2.90 5.10
N GLU A 363 9.09 -4.21 5.13
CA GLU A 363 10.26 -4.95 5.62
C GLU A 363 10.99 -5.62 4.47
N TYR A 364 12.28 -5.36 4.33
CA TYR A 364 13.13 -6.06 3.36
C TYR A 364 14.01 -7.10 4.05
N LYS A 365 14.10 -8.30 3.47
CA LYS A 365 15.01 -9.37 3.89
C LYS A 365 15.85 -9.85 2.71
N GLN A 366 17.16 -9.70 2.83
CA GLN A 366 18.07 -10.44 1.97
C GLN A 366 18.15 -11.90 2.44
N ALA A 367 17.85 -12.86 1.57
CA ALA A 367 17.85 -14.28 1.92
C ALA A 367 18.25 -15.19 0.75
N ASN A 368 18.96 -16.27 1.06
CA ASN A 368 19.17 -17.37 0.11
C ASN A 368 17.99 -18.35 0.18
N LEU A 369 17.04 -18.18 -0.74
CA LEU A 369 15.81 -18.99 -0.80
C LEU A 369 16.02 -20.43 -1.27
N THR A 370 17.25 -20.82 -1.67
CA THR A 370 17.57 -22.23 -1.97
C THR A 370 17.66 -23.10 -0.70
N VAL A 371 17.60 -22.50 0.49
CA VAL A 371 17.64 -23.19 1.78
C VAL A 371 16.21 -23.25 2.38
N PRO A 372 15.55 -24.42 2.45
CA PRO A 372 14.15 -24.52 2.91
C PRO A 372 13.90 -23.97 4.32
N ALA A 373 14.84 -24.16 5.25
CA ALA A 373 14.73 -23.60 6.60
C ALA A 373 14.69 -22.04 6.60
N ILE A 374 15.35 -21.40 5.64
CA ILE A 374 15.28 -19.95 5.46
C ILE A 374 13.92 -19.57 4.88
N VAL A 375 13.38 -20.33 3.91
CA VAL A 375 12.03 -20.10 3.41
C VAL A 375 11.00 -20.15 4.54
N HIS A 376 11.07 -21.15 5.43
CA HIS A 376 10.15 -21.27 6.56
C HIS A 376 10.17 -20.04 7.48
N SER A 377 11.36 -19.52 7.82
CA SER A 377 11.47 -18.37 8.73
C SER A 377 10.98 -17.07 8.09
N MET A 378 10.94 -16.98 6.75
CA MET A 378 10.38 -15.81 6.07
C MET A 378 8.86 -15.70 6.24
N PHE A 379 8.17 -16.79 6.59
CA PHE A 379 6.73 -16.77 6.88
C PHE A 379 6.38 -16.33 8.30
N ASP A 380 7.37 -16.19 9.19
CA ASP A 380 7.11 -15.75 10.56
C ASP A 380 6.95 -14.22 10.59
N PRO A 381 5.76 -13.68 10.94
CA PRO A 381 5.53 -12.24 10.95
C PRO A 381 6.35 -11.56 12.07
N PRO A 382 6.63 -10.25 11.95
CA PRO A 382 7.19 -9.49 13.06
C PRO A 382 6.34 -9.63 14.33
N GLU A 383 6.95 -9.43 15.51
CA GLU A 383 6.23 -9.50 16.77
C GLU A 383 5.05 -8.51 16.79
N GLY A 384 3.85 -9.00 17.14
CA GLY A 384 2.62 -8.22 17.15
C GLY A 384 1.91 -8.08 15.80
N GLN A 385 2.48 -8.58 14.70
CA GLN A 385 1.81 -8.61 13.39
C GLN A 385 1.05 -9.93 13.16
N PRO A 386 -0.14 -9.90 12.52
CA PRO A 386 -0.85 -11.12 12.15
C PRO A 386 -0.09 -11.92 11.07
N PRO A 387 -0.42 -13.21 10.87
CA PRO A 387 0.13 -14.02 9.79
C PRO A 387 -0.09 -13.39 8.41
N TYR A 388 0.74 -13.77 7.45
CA TYR A 388 0.60 -13.31 6.07
C TYR A 388 -0.63 -13.92 5.38
N ASP A 389 -1.43 -13.07 4.76
CA ASP A 389 -2.63 -13.46 4.03
C ASP A 389 -2.31 -13.84 2.59
N TYR A 390 -1.42 -13.08 1.94
CA TYR A 390 -1.08 -13.25 0.52
C TYR A 390 0.41 -13.46 0.31
N VAL A 391 0.75 -14.33 -0.64
CA VAL A 391 2.10 -14.59 -1.13
C VAL A 391 2.15 -14.29 -2.62
N PHE A 392 3.07 -13.43 -3.03
CA PHE A 392 3.40 -13.15 -4.42
C PHE A 392 4.76 -13.77 -4.72
N ASP A 393 4.77 -14.78 -5.57
CA ASP A 393 5.97 -15.52 -5.94
C ASP A 393 6.46 -15.08 -7.33
N LEU A 394 7.58 -14.34 -7.33
CA LEU A 394 8.31 -13.88 -8.50
C LEU A 394 9.69 -14.55 -8.60
N THR A 395 9.92 -15.62 -7.83
CA THR A 395 11.23 -16.28 -7.78
C THR A 395 11.55 -17.04 -9.06
N GLY A 396 12.82 -17.08 -9.43
CA GLY A 396 13.30 -17.90 -10.54
C GLY A 396 14.53 -17.31 -11.19
N GLU A 397 15.26 -18.15 -11.93
CA GLU A 397 16.39 -17.72 -12.74
C GLU A 397 15.89 -17.25 -14.10
N VAL A 398 16.16 -15.98 -14.40
CA VAL A 398 15.66 -15.28 -15.59
C VAL A 398 16.68 -15.25 -16.73
N ARG A 399 17.93 -15.66 -16.47
CA ARG A 399 18.96 -15.71 -17.51
C ARG A 399 18.79 -16.96 -18.39
N PRO A 400 18.78 -16.80 -19.73
CA PRO A 400 18.50 -17.89 -20.66
C PRO A 400 19.65 -18.89 -20.79
N ASP A 401 20.88 -18.50 -20.43
CA ASP A 401 22.12 -19.27 -20.56
C ASP A 401 22.34 -20.33 -19.46
N ARG A 402 21.30 -20.65 -18.68
CA ARG A 402 21.42 -21.43 -17.44
C ARG A 402 21.07 -22.89 -17.67
N THR A 403 21.85 -23.78 -17.06
CA THR A 403 21.66 -25.24 -17.18
C THR A 403 20.39 -25.71 -16.48
N ASP A 404 19.92 -26.91 -16.83
CA ASP A 404 18.80 -27.57 -16.16
C ASP A 404 19.00 -27.60 -14.62
N MET A 405 20.21 -27.94 -14.15
CA MET A 405 20.52 -28.03 -12.73
C MET A 405 20.34 -26.70 -11.99
N ILE A 406 20.75 -25.58 -12.62
CA ILE A 406 20.54 -24.26 -12.04
C ILE A 406 19.05 -23.96 -11.97
N GLN A 407 18.31 -24.18 -13.06
CA GLN A 407 16.87 -23.94 -13.11
C GLN A 407 16.09 -24.79 -12.09
N ILE A 408 16.41 -26.07 -11.95
CA ILE A 408 15.82 -26.94 -10.93
C ILE A 408 16.05 -26.36 -9.53
N ASN A 409 17.29 -25.94 -9.23
CA ASN A 409 17.66 -25.50 -7.89
C ASN A 409 17.12 -24.11 -7.54
N THR A 410 17.16 -23.15 -8.48
CA THR A 410 16.85 -21.74 -8.21
C THR A 410 15.47 -21.30 -8.69
N THR A 411 14.78 -22.11 -9.48
CA THR A 411 13.40 -21.86 -9.95
C THR A 411 12.45 -22.88 -9.32
N CYS A 412 12.58 -24.16 -9.66
CA CYS A 412 11.59 -25.19 -9.25
C CYS A 412 11.61 -25.44 -7.74
N ASN A 413 12.78 -25.74 -7.16
CA ASN A 413 12.89 -26.08 -5.74
C ASN A 413 12.55 -24.91 -4.83
N VAL A 414 12.93 -23.69 -5.22
CA VAL A 414 12.59 -22.46 -4.49
C VAL A 414 11.07 -22.26 -4.47
N ALA A 415 10.45 -22.20 -5.65
CA ALA A 415 9.01 -21.99 -5.75
C ALA A 415 8.22 -23.10 -5.03
N ARG A 416 8.63 -24.37 -5.19
CA ARG A 416 8.04 -25.50 -4.45
C ARG A 416 8.13 -25.31 -2.95
N SER A 417 9.31 -24.97 -2.42
CA SER A 417 9.50 -24.78 -0.98
C SER A 417 8.61 -23.66 -0.43
N ILE A 418 8.44 -22.57 -1.19
CA ILE A 418 7.55 -21.47 -0.81
C ILE A 418 6.09 -21.92 -0.88
N GLY A 419 5.70 -22.62 -1.95
CA GLY A 419 4.34 -23.13 -2.13
C GLY A 419 3.94 -24.15 -1.06
N GLU A 420 4.83 -25.07 -0.69
CA GLU A 420 4.59 -26.05 0.37
C GLU A 420 4.40 -25.37 1.74
N GLU A 421 5.23 -24.39 2.08
CA GLU A 421 5.08 -23.65 3.34
C GLU A 421 3.82 -22.76 3.31
N ALA A 422 3.50 -22.13 2.18
CA ALA A 422 2.27 -21.34 2.03
C ALA A 422 1.00 -22.20 2.20
N ALA A 423 0.97 -23.41 1.62
CA ALA A 423 -0.12 -24.35 1.79
C ALA A 423 -0.24 -24.80 3.27
N LYS A 424 0.88 -25.11 3.91
CA LYS A 424 0.94 -25.49 5.33
C LYS A 424 0.46 -24.38 6.26
N ARG A 425 0.78 -23.12 5.93
CA ARG A 425 0.32 -21.92 6.66
C ARG A 425 -1.11 -21.49 6.28
N GLN A 426 -1.74 -22.18 5.32
CA GLN A 426 -3.08 -21.88 4.81
C GLN A 426 -3.22 -20.43 4.33
N VAL A 427 -2.20 -19.95 3.62
CA VAL A 427 -2.21 -18.62 2.99
C VAL A 427 -3.46 -18.49 2.10
N LYS A 428 -4.15 -17.36 2.22
CA LYS A 428 -5.43 -17.11 1.53
C LYS A 428 -5.24 -17.00 0.02
N ALA A 429 -4.10 -16.49 -0.44
CA ALA A 429 -3.76 -16.44 -1.85
C ALA A 429 -2.25 -16.63 -2.10
N TYR A 430 -1.92 -17.47 -3.08
CA TYR A 430 -0.58 -17.63 -3.62
C TYR A 430 -0.62 -17.30 -5.11
N VAL A 431 -0.03 -16.18 -5.51
CA VAL A 431 0.01 -15.76 -6.91
C VAL A 431 1.39 -16.01 -7.47
N ARG A 432 1.49 -16.92 -8.45
CA ARG A 432 2.72 -17.21 -9.18
C ARG A 432 2.75 -16.39 -10.46
N LEU A 433 3.78 -15.56 -10.59
CA LEU A 433 4.02 -14.85 -11.84
C LEU A 433 4.82 -15.72 -12.81
N MET A 434 4.39 -15.73 -14.07
CA MET A 434 5.07 -16.44 -15.16
C MET A 434 5.45 -15.44 -16.26
N LEU A 435 6.75 -15.28 -16.44
CA LEU A 435 7.33 -14.44 -17.50
C LEU A 435 7.03 -15.02 -18.90
N PRO A 436 7.12 -14.23 -19.98
CA PRO A 436 6.82 -14.66 -21.35
C PRO A 436 7.89 -15.58 -21.96
N PHE A 437 8.25 -16.67 -21.27
CA PHE A 437 9.18 -17.69 -21.73
C PHE A 437 8.48 -18.78 -22.54
N TYR A 438 7.71 -18.36 -23.54
CA TYR A 438 6.91 -19.21 -24.42
C TYR A 438 7.08 -18.80 -25.88
N GLU A 439 6.81 -19.76 -26.76
CA GLU A 439 6.49 -19.50 -28.17
C GLU A 439 5.01 -19.80 -28.40
N THR A 440 4.27 -18.76 -28.80
CA THR A 440 2.85 -18.88 -29.14
C THR A 440 2.64 -18.96 -30.64
N SER A 441 1.50 -19.52 -31.05
CA SER A 441 1.12 -19.54 -32.45
C SER A 441 0.66 -18.15 -32.92
N SER A 442 1.26 -17.65 -34.00
CA SER A 442 0.78 -16.42 -34.68
C SER A 442 -0.65 -16.54 -35.26
N LYS A 443 -1.20 -17.75 -35.34
CA LYS A 443 -2.58 -18.04 -35.79
C LYS A 443 -3.44 -18.64 -34.67
N GLY A 444 -2.90 -18.69 -33.46
CA GLY A 444 -3.55 -19.25 -32.28
C GLY A 444 -4.70 -18.39 -31.80
N SER A 445 -5.40 -18.91 -30.79
CA SER A 445 -6.43 -18.17 -30.05
C SER A 445 -5.82 -17.15 -29.09
N GLY A 446 -4.61 -17.41 -28.60
CA GLY A 446 -4.00 -16.65 -27.52
C GLY A 446 -4.58 -16.91 -26.12
N SER A 447 -5.66 -17.68 -26.04
CA SER A 447 -6.36 -17.99 -24.80
C SER A 447 -5.56 -18.94 -23.91
N GLU A 448 -5.95 -19.04 -22.65
CA GLU A 448 -5.30 -19.90 -21.67
C GLU A 448 -5.43 -21.40 -21.97
N LYS A 449 -6.36 -21.78 -22.84
CA LYS A 449 -6.60 -23.16 -23.30
C LYS A 449 -5.62 -23.62 -24.37
N GLU A 450 -4.89 -22.68 -24.98
CA GLU A 450 -3.93 -23.01 -26.03
C GLU A 450 -2.71 -23.69 -25.40
N ASP A 451 -2.32 -24.80 -26.01
CA ASP A 451 -1.08 -25.48 -25.72
C ASP A 451 0.09 -24.64 -26.25
N VAL A 452 0.81 -23.98 -25.35
CA VAL A 452 1.88 -23.03 -25.68
C VAL A 452 3.22 -23.64 -25.34
N GLU A 453 4.09 -23.75 -26.34
CA GLU A 453 5.40 -24.39 -26.15
C GLU A 453 6.31 -23.51 -25.29
N PRO A 454 6.85 -24.02 -24.18
CA PRO A 454 7.83 -23.27 -23.39
C PRO A 454 9.13 -23.08 -24.18
N HIS A 455 9.67 -21.87 -24.16
CA HIS A 455 10.83 -21.53 -24.97
C HIS A 455 12.14 -21.94 -24.27
N GLY A 456 12.85 -22.88 -24.87
CA GLY A 456 14.17 -23.36 -24.42
C GLY A 456 14.17 -23.96 -23.01
N THR A 457 15.38 -24.09 -22.43
CA THR A 457 15.57 -24.66 -21.08
C THR A 457 14.88 -23.81 -20.01
N ILE A 458 14.99 -22.49 -20.11
CA ILE A 458 14.38 -21.56 -19.15
C ILE A 458 12.85 -21.68 -19.13
N GLY A 459 12.20 -21.63 -20.30
CA GLY A 459 10.76 -21.76 -20.41
C GLY A 459 10.29 -23.11 -19.90
N THR A 460 10.98 -24.19 -20.28
CA THR A 460 10.63 -25.56 -19.87
C THR A 460 10.57 -25.71 -18.34
N TRP A 461 11.59 -25.22 -17.62
CA TRP A 461 11.62 -25.34 -16.16
C TRP A 461 10.71 -24.34 -15.43
N TRP A 462 10.53 -23.13 -15.96
CA TRP A 462 9.52 -22.21 -15.44
C TRP A 462 8.10 -22.78 -15.62
N HIS A 463 7.82 -23.44 -16.73
CA HIS A 463 6.55 -24.12 -16.97
C HIS A 463 6.36 -25.35 -16.05
N GLU A 464 7.39 -26.19 -15.90
CA GLU A 464 7.34 -27.33 -14.97
C GLU A 464 7.10 -26.88 -13.52
N THR A 465 7.58 -25.68 -13.15
CA THR A 465 7.30 -25.08 -11.84
C THR A 465 5.80 -24.84 -11.62
N LEU A 466 5.04 -24.48 -12.67
CA LEU A 466 3.58 -24.34 -12.60
C LEU A 466 2.90 -25.68 -12.32
N ARG A 467 3.39 -26.77 -12.94
CA ARG A 467 2.92 -28.13 -12.68
C ARG A 467 3.20 -28.57 -11.24
N ILE A 468 4.41 -28.31 -10.74
CA ILE A 468 4.81 -28.60 -9.36
C ILE A 468 3.88 -27.87 -8.39
N LEU A 469 3.72 -26.55 -8.53
CA LEU A 469 2.86 -25.75 -7.66
C LEU A 469 1.39 -26.18 -7.75
N GLY A 470 0.89 -26.44 -8.97
CA GLY A 470 -0.48 -26.87 -9.21
C GLY A 470 -0.80 -28.22 -8.57
N ALA A 471 0.21 -29.07 -8.36
CA ALA A 471 0.10 -30.36 -7.71
C ALA A 471 0.16 -30.32 -6.16
N ILE A 472 0.47 -29.17 -5.56
CA ILE A 472 0.46 -28.99 -4.09
C ILE A 472 -0.98 -28.91 -3.61
N GLU A 473 -1.38 -29.83 -2.74
CA GLU A 473 -2.71 -29.84 -2.14
C GLU A 473 -2.94 -28.62 -1.24
N ASN A 474 -4.15 -28.07 -1.28
CA ASN A 474 -4.57 -26.91 -0.47
C ASN A 474 -3.78 -25.61 -0.71
N LEU A 475 -2.94 -25.54 -1.75
CA LEU A 475 -2.38 -24.26 -2.17
C LEU A 475 -3.42 -23.47 -2.94
N ASN A 476 -3.81 -22.30 -2.43
CA ASN A 476 -4.66 -21.32 -3.11
C ASN A 476 -3.86 -20.61 -4.23
N LEU A 477 -3.42 -21.39 -5.22
CA LEU A 477 -2.61 -20.97 -6.35
C LEU A 477 -3.44 -20.22 -7.39
N VAL A 478 -2.93 -19.09 -7.88
CA VAL A 478 -3.30 -18.47 -9.16
C VAL A 478 -2.03 -18.26 -9.97
N ILE A 479 -2.09 -18.58 -11.27
CA ILE A 479 -0.99 -18.35 -12.21
C ILE A 479 -1.34 -17.13 -13.06
N LEU A 480 -0.41 -16.18 -13.12
CA LEU A 480 -0.51 -15.00 -13.98
C LEU A 480 0.62 -15.03 -15.01
N ARG A 481 0.29 -15.31 -16.28
CA ARG A 481 1.22 -15.26 -17.42
C ARG A 481 1.21 -13.87 -18.03
N THR A 482 2.38 -13.24 -18.13
CA THR A 482 2.46 -11.85 -18.62
C THR A 482 2.97 -11.79 -20.06
N GLY A 483 2.59 -10.73 -20.78
CA GLY A 483 3.27 -10.30 -22.00
C GLY A 483 4.67 -9.73 -21.74
N LEU A 484 5.24 -9.11 -22.77
CA LEU A 484 6.52 -8.39 -22.69
C LEU A 484 6.33 -7.11 -21.87
N ALA A 485 6.89 -7.10 -20.67
CA ALA A 485 6.69 -5.99 -19.75
C ALA A 485 7.39 -4.70 -20.21
N TYR A 486 6.79 -3.56 -19.87
CA TYR A 486 7.38 -2.23 -19.95
C TYR A 486 6.90 -1.38 -18.78
N GLY A 487 7.57 -0.27 -18.54
CA GLY A 487 7.21 0.67 -17.47
C GLY A 487 8.45 1.24 -16.78
N PRO A 488 8.27 2.24 -15.91
CA PRO A 488 9.37 2.89 -15.21
C PRO A 488 10.24 1.87 -14.46
N TYR A 489 11.55 2.11 -14.47
CA TYR A 489 12.56 1.34 -13.70
C TYR A 489 12.72 -0.14 -14.06
N ILE A 490 12.07 -0.61 -15.14
CA ILE A 490 12.40 -1.89 -15.75
C ILE A 490 13.66 -1.72 -16.61
N ASP A 491 14.77 -2.27 -16.13
CA ASP A 491 16.12 -2.15 -16.71
C ASP A 491 16.54 -3.36 -17.57
N TYR A 492 15.63 -4.32 -17.79
CA TYR A 492 15.91 -5.55 -18.52
C TYR A 492 14.70 -5.98 -19.37
N GLY A 493 14.93 -6.86 -20.34
CA GLY A 493 13.90 -7.40 -21.22
C GLY A 493 13.73 -6.64 -22.53
N ASP A 494 13.10 -7.29 -23.51
CA ASP A 494 13.11 -6.86 -24.91
C ASP A 494 12.56 -5.46 -25.13
N THR A 495 11.51 -5.07 -24.40
CA THR A 495 10.90 -3.75 -24.60
C THR A 495 11.86 -2.63 -24.16
N THR A 496 12.55 -2.81 -23.04
CA THR A 496 13.57 -1.85 -22.56
C THR A 496 14.78 -1.81 -23.50
N SER A 497 15.27 -2.98 -23.97
CA SER A 497 16.33 -3.04 -24.98
C SER A 497 15.93 -2.35 -26.28
N CYS A 498 14.69 -2.56 -26.75
CA CYS A 498 14.17 -1.94 -27.96
C CYS A 498 14.07 -0.41 -27.84
N ILE A 499 13.59 0.10 -26.70
CA ILE A 499 13.56 1.55 -26.40
C ILE A 499 14.98 2.13 -26.41
N THR A 500 15.94 1.44 -25.78
CA THR A 500 17.33 1.91 -25.67
C THR A 500 18.02 1.94 -27.03
N VAL A 501 17.88 0.86 -27.81
CA VAL A 501 18.45 0.77 -29.17
C VAL A 501 17.77 1.76 -30.12
N ALA A 502 16.46 1.95 -30.05
CA ALA A 502 15.76 2.94 -30.87
C ALA A 502 16.25 4.37 -30.61
N ALA A 503 16.61 4.70 -29.36
CA ALA A 503 17.24 5.97 -29.03
C ALA A 503 18.59 6.15 -29.72
N VAL A 504 19.41 5.10 -29.81
CA VAL A 504 20.68 5.10 -30.55
C VAL A 504 20.45 5.40 -32.03
N TYR A 505 19.50 4.73 -32.68
CA TYR A 505 19.17 5.00 -34.09
C TYR A 505 18.60 6.42 -34.30
N GLY A 506 17.84 6.94 -33.34
CA GLY A 506 17.35 8.32 -33.34
C GLY A 506 18.47 9.36 -33.23
N TYR A 507 19.51 9.05 -32.44
CA TYR A 507 20.73 9.85 -32.33
C TYR A 507 21.56 9.81 -33.62
N LEU A 508 21.79 8.61 -34.18
CA LEU A 508 22.57 8.40 -35.41
C LEU A 508 21.86 8.87 -36.69
N LYS A 509 20.58 9.24 -36.61
CA LYS A 509 19.73 9.63 -37.75
C LYS A 509 19.66 8.54 -38.84
N SER A 510 19.60 7.29 -38.40
CA SER A 510 19.54 6.11 -39.27
C SER A 510 18.33 5.25 -38.96
N THR A 511 17.81 4.55 -39.96
CA THR A 511 16.69 3.61 -39.82
C THR A 511 17.10 2.39 -39.00
N MET A 512 16.30 2.03 -38.00
CA MET A 512 16.44 0.78 -37.26
C MET A 512 15.84 -0.36 -38.10
N LYS A 513 16.59 -1.44 -38.32
CA LYS A 513 16.15 -2.59 -39.12
C LYS A 513 16.06 -3.88 -38.32
N SER A 514 15.03 -4.68 -38.59
CA SER A 514 14.93 -6.05 -38.07
C SER A 514 15.29 -7.11 -39.12
N VAL A 515 15.98 -8.17 -38.68
CA VAL A 515 16.32 -9.36 -39.49
C VAL A 515 15.11 -10.27 -39.72
N TRP A 516 14.08 -10.15 -38.89
CA TRP A 516 12.87 -10.93 -39.00
C TRP A 516 11.92 -10.31 -40.03
N SER A 517 11.17 -11.15 -40.75
CA SER A 517 10.31 -10.69 -41.84
C SER A 517 9.24 -9.67 -41.38
N PRO A 518 8.75 -8.78 -42.29
CA PRO A 518 7.69 -7.79 -42.06
C PRO A 518 6.30 -8.33 -41.67
N GLY A 519 6.22 -9.57 -41.19
CA GLY A 519 4.98 -10.16 -40.71
C GLY A 519 4.47 -9.50 -39.43
N LYS A 520 3.15 -9.55 -39.23
CA LYS A 520 2.47 -9.14 -37.99
C LYS A 520 2.69 -10.17 -36.88
N ASN A 521 3.94 -10.49 -36.56
CA ASN A 521 4.25 -11.42 -35.47
C ASN A 521 3.82 -10.77 -34.14
N PRO A 522 2.89 -11.36 -33.38
CA PRO A 522 2.49 -10.81 -32.09
C PRO A 522 3.66 -10.74 -31.11
N THR A 523 3.76 -9.61 -30.42
CA THR A 523 4.70 -9.33 -29.35
C THR A 523 3.95 -8.56 -28.27
N ASN A 524 2.88 -9.16 -27.76
CA ASN A 524 1.97 -8.47 -26.85
C ASN A 524 2.71 -8.00 -25.60
N THR A 525 2.46 -6.74 -25.25
CA THR A 525 3.14 -6.00 -24.19
C THR A 525 2.24 -5.90 -22.95
N VAL A 526 2.79 -5.48 -21.82
CA VAL A 526 2.02 -5.17 -20.61
C VAL A 526 2.77 -4.16 -19.74
N HIS A 527 2.06 -3.19 -19.16
CA HIS A 527 2.69 -2.24 -18.26
C HIS A 527 2.93 -2.83 -16.86
N SER A 528 4.00 -2.41 -16.18
CA SER A 528 4.35 -2.86 -14.82
C SER A 528 3.27 -2.55 -13.77
N ASP A 529 2.61 -1.39 -13.87
CA ASP A 529 1.46 -1.04 -13.03
C ASP A 529 0.30 -2.04 -13.18
N ASP A 530 0.10 -2.55 -14.39
CA ASP A 530 -0.96 -3.53 -14.65
C ASP A 530 -0.57 -4.92 -14.14
N ILE A 531 0.71 -5.29 -14.21
CA ILE A 531 1.22 -6.48 -13.52
C ILE A 531 0.94 -6.36 -12.01
N ALA A 532 1.27 -5.23 -11.41
CA ALA A 532 1.08 -5.00 -9.98
C ALA A 532 -0.40 -5.06 -9.56
N GLY A 533 -1.27 -4.37 -10.31
CA GLY A 533 -2.71 -4.38 -10.07
C GLY A 533 -3.35 -5.76 -10.28
N ALA A 534 -2.95 -6.48 -11.32
CA ALA A 534 -3.48 -7.81 -11.63
C ALA A 534 -3.06 -8.85 -10.59
N VAL A 535 -1.80 -8.83 -10.11
CA VAL A 535 -1.35 -9.73 -9.04
C VAL A 535 -2.20 -9.52 -7.79
N TRP A 536 -2.45 -8.26 -7.42
CA TRP A 536 -3.32 -7.92 -6.29
C TRP A 536 -4.77 -8.39 -6.51
N ALA A 537 -5.36 -8.12 -7.68
CA ALA A 537 -6.73 -8.51 -8.00
C ALA A 537 -6.92 -10.04 -8.00
N CYS A 538 -5.97 -10.78 -8.57
CA CYS A 538 -5.94 -12.25 -8.53
C CYS A 538 -5.90 -12.77 -7.09
N ALA A 539 -5.13 -12.12 -6.22
CA ALA A 539 -5.03 -12.51 -4.81
C ALA A 539 -6.37 -12.34 -4.08
N GLN A 540 -7.00 -11.18 -4.23
CA GLN A 540 -8.33 -10.92 -3.66
C GLN A 540 -9.38 -11.90 -4.20
N TRP A 541 -9.34 -12.16 -5.51
CA TRP A 541 -10.25 -13.07 -6.18
C TRP A 541 -10.15 -14.49 -5.61
N ILE A 542 -8.96 -15.09 -5.56
CA ILE A 542 -8.84 -16.46 -5.03
C ILE A 542 -9.08 -16.52 -3.53
N ALA A 543 -8.68 -15.50 -2.76
CA ALA A 543 -8.93 -15.45 -1.32
C ALA A 543 -10.42 -15.48 -0.96
N SER A 544 -11.28 -14.94 -1.83
CA SER A 544 -12.74 -14.95 -1.65
C SER A 544 -13.40 -16.30 -1.99
N LYS A 545 -12.69 -17.21 -2.68
CA LYS A 545 -13.24 -18.44 -3.27
C LYS A 545 -12.63 -19.72 -2.73
N GLY A 546 -11.33 -19.67 -2.45
CA GLY A 546 -10.49 -20.85 -2.24
C GLY A 546 -10.22 -21.61 -3.54
N ARG A 547 -9.22 -22.51 -3.49
CA ARG A 547 -8.70 -23.25 -4.65
C ARG A 547 -9.77 -24.00 -5.45
N LYS A 548 -10.68 -24.72 -4.78
CA LYS A 548 -11.64 -25.61 -5.46
C LYS A 548 -12.63 -24.86 -6.35
N GLU A 549 -13.20 -23.75 -5.87
CA GLU A 549 -14.10 -22.92 -6.69
C GLU A 549 -13.31 -22.21 -7.78
N ALA A 550 -12.11 -21.71 -7.47
CA ALA A 550 -11.24 -21.06 -8.46
C ALA A 550 -10.87 -22.00 -9.63
N ASP A 551 -10.55 -23.27 -9.35
CA ASP A 551 -10.31 -24.29 -10.38
C ASP A 551 -11.53 -24.53 -11.26
N ALA A 552 -12.74 -24.51 -10.68
CA ALA A 552 -13.98 -24.69 -11.45
C ALA A 552 -14.29 -23.51 -12.38
N LEU A 553 -13.94 -22.29 -11.96
CA LEU A 553 -14.21 -21.06 -12.72
C LEU A 553 -13.14 -20.75 -13.77
N ALA A 554 -11.87 -21.02 -13.47
CA ALA A 554 -10.75 -20.57 -14.28
C ALA A 554 -9.61 -21.60 -14.41
N GLY A 555 -9.80 -22.82 -13.92
CA GLY A 555 -8.78 -23.87 -13.98
C GLY A 555 -8.47 -24.28 -15.40
N GLU A 556 -7.18 -24.28 -15.74
CA GLU A 556 -6.66 -24.78 -17.01
C GLU A 556 -5.67 -25.91 -16.77
N GLU A 557 -5.56 -26.80 -17.75
CA GLU A 557 -4.58 -27.88 -17.71
C GLU A 557 -3.18 -27.35 -18.00
N ILE A 558 -2.24 -27.64 -17.09
CA ILE A 558 -0.84 -27.30 -17.26
C ILE A 558 -0.12 -28.50 -17.92
N ILE A 559 -0.01 -28.44 -19.24
CA ILE A 559 0.46 -29.54 -20.11
C ILE A 559 1.94 -29.88 -19.83
N PHE A 560 2.32 -31.14 -19.98
CA PHE A 560 3.71 -31.55 -19.79
C PHE A 560 4.55 -31.31 -21.05
N HIS A 561 5.64 -30.54 -20.95
CA HIS A 561 6.57 -30.27 -22.07
C HIS A 561 8.01 -30.71 -21.82
N ASN A 562 8.34 -31.22 -20.63
CA ASN A 562 9.72 -31.53 -20.27
C ASN A 562 10.14 -32.93 -20.77
N ASP A 563 11.42 -33.26 -20.65
CA ASP A 563 11.90 -34.62 -20.84
C ASP A 563 11.58 -35.45 -19.59
N LYS A 564 10.89 -36.60 -19.78
CA LYS A 564 10.53 -37.53 -18.70
C LYS A 564 11.72 -37.97 -17.86
N SER A 565 12.91 -38.09 -18.47
CA SER A 565 14.15 -38.46 -17.78
C SER A 565 14.68 -37.36 -16.88
N LYS A 566 14.45 -36.08 -17.22
CA LYS A 566 14.93 -34.92 -16.45
C LYS A 566 14.11 -34.63 -15.21
N VAL A 567 12.81 -34.94 -15.22
CA VAL A 567 11.90 -34.65 -14.10
C VAL A 567 11.82 -35.77 -13.06
N LYS A 568 12.31 -36.97 -13.39
CA LYS A 568 12.16 -38.18 -12.56
C LYS A 568 12.66 -37.99 -11.12
N ASP A 569 13.78 -37.29 -10.95
CA ASP A 569 14.43 -37.08 -9.66
C ASP A 569 14.21 -35.66 -9.10
N VAL A 570 13.34 -34.86 -9.74
CA VAL A 570 12.99 -33.52 -9.26
C VAL A 570 11.92 -33.65 -8.18
N GLN A 571 12.27 -33.25 -6.96
CA GLN A 571 11.37 -33.33 -5.82
C GLN A 571 10.08 -32.54 -6.08
N GLY A 572 8.93 -33.18 -5.85
CA GLY A 572 7.60 -32.58 -6.02
C GLY A 572 7.12 -32.46 -7.47
N ALA A 573 7.93 -32.87 -8.46
CA ALA A 573 7.47 -32.94 -9.85
C ALA A 573 6.33 -33.97 -9.97
N PRO A 574 5.16 -33.58 -10.51
CA PRO A 574 4.10 -34.53 -10.79
C PRO A 574 4.52 -35.48 -11.92
N ALA A 575 3.97 -36.69 -11.93
CA ALA A 575 4.21 -37.63 -13.03
C ALA A 575 3.86 -36.97 -14.38
N PRO A 576 4.60 -37.24 -15.47
CA PRO A 576 4.35 -36.62 -16.78
C PRO A 576 2.91 -36.73 -17.28
N ASP A 577 2.24 -37.84 -16.98
CA ASP A 577 0.85 -38.16 -17.33
C ASP A 577 -0.19 -37.66 -16.31
N LYS A 578 0.23 -37.13 -15.16
CA LYS A 578 -0.67 -36.52 -14.18
C LYS A 578 -1.23 -35.23 -14.76
N LYS A 579 -2.55 -35.17 -14.89
CA LYS A 579 -3.29 -33.96 -15.22
C LYS A 579 -3.25 -33.00 -14.02
N VAL A 580 -2.65 -31.82 -14.24
CA VAL A 580 -2.55 -30.75 -13.24
C VAL A 580 -3.45 -29.60 -13.70
N ILE A 581 -4.37 -29.19 -12.82
CA ILE A 581 -5.28 -28.06 -13.07
C ILE A 581 -4.95 -26.94 -12.09
N ALA A 582 -4.85 -25.71 -12.58
CA ALA A 582 -4.75 -24.53 -11.73
C ALA A 582 -5.42 -23.32 -12.41
N PRO A 583 -5.93 -22.33 -11.64
CA PRO A 583 -6.45 -21.10 -12.20
C PRO A 583 -5.33 -20.36 -12.91
N LEU A 584 -5.52 -20.11 -14.21
CA LEU A 584 -4.52 -19.47 -15.05
C LEU A 584 -5.17 -18.31 -15.79
N PHE A 585 -4.47 -17.17 -15.78
CA PHE A 585 -4.82 -15.96 -16.49
C PHE A 585 -3.63 -15.41 -17.27
N ASN A 586 -3.90 -14.97 -18.49
CA ASN A 586 -2.98 -14.18 -19.28
C ASN A 586 -3.19 -12.68 -19.03
N LEU A 587 -2.11 -11.91 -19.04
CA LEU A 587 -2.14 -10.45 -18.89
C LEU A 587 -1.27 -9.78 -19.95
N VAL A 588 -1.95 -9.04 -20.82
CA VAL A 588 -1.40 -8.15 -21.83
C VAL A 588 -2.17 -6.84 -21.84
N ASP A 589 -1.60 -5.79 -22.41
CA ASP A 589 -2.32 -4.56 -22.74
C ASP A 589 -3.22 -4.74 -23.99
N ASP A 590 -4.03 -3.74 -24.31
CA ASP A 590 -5.00 -3.79 -25.41
C ASP A 590 -4.42 -3.31 -26.75
N SER A 591 -3.12 -3.03 -26.81
CA SER A 591 -2.45 -2.54 -28.03
C SER A 591 -2.40 -3.56 -29.14
N LYS A 592 -2.54 -4.86 -28.80
CA LYS A 592 -2.30 -5.98 -29.72
C LYS A 592 -0.93 -5.87 -30.40
N SER A 593 0.07 -5.50 -29.60
CA SER A 593 1.43 -5.20 -30.05
C SER A 593 2.01 -6.30 -30.93
N THR A 594 2.71 -5.89 -31.98
CA THR A 594 3.46 -6.72 -32.92
C THR A 594 4.88 -6.19 -33.04
N LEU A 595 5.82 -6.99 -33.55
CA LEU A 595 7.19 -6.55 -33.79
C LEU A 595 7.23 -5.22 -34.59
N LEU A 596 6.37 -5.09 -35.60
CA LEU A 596 6.26 -3.88 -36.42
C LEU A 596 5.73 -2.70 -35.62
N SER A 597 4.61 -2.87 -34.88
CA SER A 597 3.99 -1.76 -34.17
C SER A 597 4.87 -1.29 -33.01
N VAL A 598 5.48 -2.20 -32.25
CA VAL A 598 6.44 -1.84 -31.18
C VAL A 598 7.62 -1.07 -31.77
N GLY A 599 8.25 -1.61 -32.83
CA GLY A 599 9.37 -0.98 -33.51
C GLY A 599 9.03 0.42 -34.04
N GLN A 600 7.87 0.59 -34.67
CA GLN A 600 7.39 1.88 -35.16
C GLN A 600 7.10 2.88 -34.03
N THR A 601 6.44 2.44 -32.95
CA THR A 601 6.14 3.30 -31.81
C THR A 601 7.42 3.81 -31.15
N VAL A 602 8.40 2.95 -30.88
CA VAL A 602 9.67 3.38 -30.26
C VAL A 602 10.53 4.24 -31.19
N THR A 603 10.67 3.87 -32.46
CA THR A 603 11.52 4.62 -33.39
C THR A 603 10.95 6.00 -33.70
N SER A 604 9.63 6.10 -33.90
CA SER A 604 8.97 7.39 -34.14
C SER A 604 9.06 8.33 -32.93
N PHE A 605 9.05 7.79 -31.70
CA PHE A 605 9.28 8.59 -30.49
C PHE A 605 10.67 9.26 -30.50
N PHE A 606 11.70 8.54 -30.95
CA PHE A 606 13.08 9.06 -31.07
C PHE A 606 13.37 9.73 -32.43
N GLY A 607 12.34 10.01 -33.24
CA GLY A 607 12.50 10.73 -34.51
C GLY A 607 13.24 9.95 -35.59
N THR A 608 13.15 8.62 -35.58
CA THR A 608 13.65 7.73 -36.64
C THR A 608 12.56 6.77 -37.13
N THR A 609 12.91 5.83 -38.00
CA THR A 609 12.01 4.88 -38.65
C THR A 609 12.42 3.44 -38.36
N PHE A 610 11.44 2.53 -38.47
CA PHE A 610 11.63 1.09 -38.35
C PHE A 610 11.36 0.41 -39.70
N ASP A 611 12.29 -0.43 -40.14
CA ASP A 611 12.19 -1.16 -41.41
C ASP A 611 12.75 -2.59 -41.26
N PHE A 612 12.81 -3.34 -42.35
CA PHE A 612 13.28 -4.72 -42.37
C PHE A 612 14.42 -4.88 -43.36
N PHE A 613 15.35 -5.77 -43.04
CA PHE A 613 16.37 -6.16 -43.99
C PHE A 613 15.73 -6.81 -45.23
N ASN A 614 16.27 -6.51 -46.40
CA ASN A 614 15.84 -7.09 -47.67
C ASN A 614 16.21 -8.59 -47.74
N LEU A 615 15.73 -9.31 -48.76
CA LEU A 615 15.93 -10.76 -48.84
C LEU A 615 17.42 -11.17 -48.86
N PRO A 616 18.31 -10.53 -49.65
CA PRO A 616 19.76 -10.77 -49.57
C PRO A 616 20.36 -10.52 -48.18
N GLU A 617 20.07 -9.37 -47.56
CA GLU A 617 20.56 -9.00 -46.23
C GLU A 617 20.12 -10.01 -45.16
N ARG A 618 18.84 -10.41 -45.17
CA ARG A 618 18.33 -11.43 -44.24
C ARG A 618 18.97 -12.80 -44.46
N THR A 619 19.21 -13.17 -45.72
CA THR A 619 19.84 -14.44 -46.04
C THR A 619 21.28 -14.45 -45.56
N TRP A 620 22.01 -13.34 -45.74
CA TRP A 620 23.34 -13.13 -45.17
C TRP A 620 23.35 -13.31 -43.65
N TYR A 621 22.48 -12.62 -42.91
CA TYR A 621 22.39 -12.76 -41.45
C TYR A 621 22.03 -14.18 -40.99
N LYS A 622 21.26 -14.95 -41.77
CA LYS A 622 20.89 -16.34 -41.45
C LYS A 622 22.00 -17.37 -41.69
N VAL A 623 22.96 -17.07 -42.57
CA VAL A 623 24.07 -17.97 -42.89
C VAL A 623 25.36 -17.59 -42.15
N MET A 624 25.37 -16.43 -41.51
CA MET A 624 26.45 -15.99 -40.66
C MET A 624 26.44 -16.78 -39.36
N ASP A 625 27.63 -17.00 -38.81
CA ASP A 625 27.77 -17.55 -37.46
C ASP A 625 27.03 -16.67 -36.45
N ASP A 626 26.20 -17.28 -35.60
CA ASP A 626 25.30 -16.54 -34.70
C ASP A 626 26.07 -15.58 -33.79
N ASP A 627 27.25 -16.00 -33.28
CA ASP A 627 28.06 -15.17 -32.39
C ASP A 627 28.60 -13.93 -33.15
N LYS A 628 29.04 -14.11 -34.40
CA LYS A 628 29.45 -12.98 -35.25
C LYS A 628 28.29 -12.04 -35.59
N ALA A 629 27.07 -12.56 -35.74
CA ALA A 629 25.89 -11.72 -35.98
C ALA A 629 25.51 -10.87 -34.78
N VAL A 630 25.58 -11.47 -33.59
CA VAL A 630 25.40 -10.75 -32.33
C VAL A 630 26.48 -9.67 -32.18
N GLU A 631 27.76 -9.98 -32.44
CA GLU A 631 28.85 -9.02 -32.36
C GLU A 631 28.65 -7.82 -33.33
N ASP A 632 28.40 -8.07 -34.62
CA ASP A 632 28.21 -7.03 -35.65
C ASP A 632 27.04 -6.06 -35.33
N ILE A 633 25.92 -6.62 -34.84
CA ILE A 633 24.75 -5.83 -34.43
C ILE A 633 25.10 -4.97 -33.21
N ASN A 634 25.78 -5.54 -32.21
CA ASN A 634 26.10 -4.85 -30.98
C ASN A 634 27.22 -3.81 -31.11
N GLU A 635 28.13 -3.93 -32.09
CA GLU A 635 29.08 -2.85 -32.40
C GLU A 635 28.36 -1.52 -32.69
N HIS A 636 27.28 -1.58 -33.45
CA HIS A 636 26.46 -0.41 -33.75
C HIS A 636 25.67 0.07 -32.53
N HIS A 637 25.03 -0.84 -31.80
CA HIS A 637 24.16 -0.48 -30.67
C HIS A 637 24.97 0.07 -29.49
N VAL A 638 25.97 -0.69 -29.03
CA VAL A 638 26.79 -0.34 -27.86
C VAL A 638 27.71 0.84 -28.16
N GLY A 639 28.29 0.91 -29.37
CA GLY A 639 29.13 2.04 -29.79
C GLY A 639 28.35 3.36 -29.83
N GLY A 640 27.15 3.34 -30.42
CA GLY A 640 26.26 4.50 -30.44
C GLY A 640 25.79 4.92 -29.04
N TRP A 641 25.40 3.97 -28.19
CA TRP A 641 25.02 4.25 -26.80
C TRP A 641 26.16 4.86 -25.98
N THR A 642 27.38 4.32 -26.13
CA THR A 642 28.58 4.85 -25.46
C THR A 642 28.84 6.30 -25.88
N THR A 643 28.67 6.61 -27.17
CA THR A 643 28.81 7.97 -27.69
C THR A 643 27.77 8.91 -27.08
N MET A 644 26.51 8.47 -26.97
CA MET A 644 25.45 9.26 -26.34
C MET A 644 25.74 9.54 -24.86
N ILE A 645 26.20 8.54 -24.10
CA ILE A 645 26.59 8.70 -22.69
C ILE A 645 27.70 9.74 -22.55
N GLN A 646 28.74 9.67 -23.39
CA GLN A 646 29.88 10.60 -23.36
C GLN A 646 29.49 12.04 -23.70
N ASN A 647 28.52 12.21 -24.60
CA ASN A 647 28.05 13.52 -25.05
C ASN A 647 26.90 14.08 -24.21
N SER A 648 26.37 13.31 -23.26
CA SER A 648 25.25 13.73 -22.41
C SER A 648 25.61 14.96 -21.57
N ASN A 649 24.66 15.89 -21.43
CA ASN A 649 24.77 17.03 -20.52
C ASN A 649 23.59 17.08 -19.53
N PRO A 650 23.82 16.81 -18.22
CA PRO A 650 25.10 16.53 -17.58
C PRO A 650 25.70 15.15 -17.96
N PRO A 651 27.00 14.93 -17.70
CA PRO A 651 27.65 13.63 -17.94
C PRO A 651 27.02 12.51 -17.09
N ILE A 652 26.82 11.35 -17.70
CA ILE A 652 26.28 10.16 -17.02
C ILE A 652 27.43 9.32 -16.49
N GLN A 653 27.52 9.21 -15.17
CA GLN A 653 28.59 8.41 -14.53
C GLN A 653 28.28 6.92 -14.52
N ASN A 654 27.02 6.56 -14.28
CA ASN A 654 26.54 5.18 -14.24
C ASN A 654 25.14 5.12 -14.85
N THR A 655 24.85 4.09 -15.63
CA THR A 655 23.50 3.76 -16.08
C THR A 655 23.30 2.25 -15.98
N PRO A 656 22.14 1.78 -15.52
CA PRO A 656 21.81 0.35 -15.54
C PRO A 656 21.36 -0.11 -16.94
N LEU A 657 21.12 0.83 -17.86
CA LEU A 657 20.66 0.53 -19.20
C LEU A 657 21.83 0.13 -20.11
N SER A 658 21.57 -0.87 -20.94
CA SER A 658 22.50 -1.32 -21.96
C SER A 658 21.80 -1.36 -23.31
N ALA A 659 22.50 -0.89 -24.34
CA ALA A 659 22.10 -1.11 -25.73
C ALA A 659 22.56 -2.48 -26.25
N TYR A 660 23.19 -3.31 -25.41
CA TYR A 660 23.55 -4.67 -25.79
C TYR A 660 22.30 -5.56 -25.89
N MET A 661 22.16 -6.29 -26.99
CA MET A 661 21.16 -7.33 -27.19
C MET A 661 21.87 -8.67 -27.35
N ASP A 662 21.62 -9.60 -26.43
CA ASP A 662 22.14 -10.96 -26.55
C ASP A 662 21.39 -11.75 -27.63
N LYS A 663 21.84 -12.98 -27.89
CA LYS A 663 21.18 -13.89 -28.84
C LYS A 663 19.69 -14.05 -28.53
N TYR A 664 19.34 -14.18 -27.26
CA TYR A 664 17.98 -14.39 -26.79
C TYR A 664 17.06 -13.20 -27.12
N ALA A 665 17.54 -11.96 -26.96
CA ALA A 665 16.82 -10.75 -27.30
C ALA A 665 16.70 -10.52 -28.82
N LEU A 666 17.62 -11.07 -29.61
CA LEU A 666 17.62 -10.96 -31.07
C LEU A 666 16.83 -12.09 -31.77
N GLU A 667 16.53 -13.19 -31.07
CA GLU A 667 15.73 -14.29 -31.58
C GLU A 667 14.27 -13.89 -31.85
N LYS A 668 13.64 -14.58 -32.80
CA LYS A 668 12.23 -14.34 -33.10
C LYS A 668 11.36 -14.91 -31.99
N ARG A 669 10.73 -14.03 -31.20
CA ARG A 669 9.75 -14.45 -30.19
C ARG A 669 8.34 -14.03 -30.58
N THR A 670 7.38 -14.94 -30.43
CA THR A 670 5.97 -14.69 -30.72
C THR A 670 5.16 -14.86 -29.43
N ILE A 671 4.60 -13.76 -28.93
CA ILE A 671 3.76 -13.72 -27.72
C ILE A 671 2.41 -13.13 -28.11
N ALA A 672 1.41 -14.01 -28.24
CA ALA A 672 0.09 -13.72 -28.79
C ALA A 672 -1.03 -13.95 -27.74
N PHE A 673 -0.83 -13.56 -26.49
CA PHE A 673 -1.79 -13.82 -25.42
C PHE A 673 -3.05 -12.94 -25.52
N ASP A 674 -4.19 -13.49 -25.11
CA ASP A 674 -5.46 -12.77 -24.95
C ASP A 674 -5.76 -12.53 -23.45
N ASN A 675 -6.26 -11.35 -23.10
CA ASN A 675 -6.53 -10.94 -21.71
C ASN A 675 -8.03 -10.95 -21.35
N ALA A 676 -8.92 -11.47 -22.20
CA ALA A 676 -10.36 -11.40 -21.94
C ALA A 676 -10.75 -12.11 -20.64
N LYS A 677 -10.13 -13.28 -20.38
CA LYS A 677 -10.46 -14.10 -19.21
C LYS A 677 -10.21 -13.39 -17.87
N ILE A 678 -9.10 -12.65 -17.71
CA ILE A 678 -8.85 -11.91 -16.46
C ILE A 678 -9.84 -10.75 -16.28
N LYS A 679 -10.23 -10.08 -17.37
CA LYS A 679 -11.24 -9.01 -17.34
C LYS A 679 -12.61 -9.54 -16.96
N GLU A 680 -13.01 -10.69 -17.50
CA GLU A 680 -14.33 -11.29 -17.26
C GLU A 680 -14.44 -11.98 -15.90
N VAL A 681 -13.43 -12.79 -15.53
CA VAL A 681 -13.52 -13.68 -14.36
C VAL A 681 -13.01 -13.01 -13.08
N VAL A 682 -11.92 -12.24 -13.17
CA VAL A 682 -11.36 -11.49 -12.03
C VAL A 682 -11.98 -10.09 -11.95
N GLY A 683 -12.49 -9.55 -13.05
CA GLY A 683 -13.01 -8.18 -13.10
C GLY A 683 -11.90 -7.13 -13.22
N TYR A 684 -10.70 -7.53 -13.63
CA TYR A 684 -9.55 -6.63 -13.69
C TYR A 684 -9.68 -5.62 -14.84
N SER A 685 -9.47 -4.34 -14.55
CA SER A 685 -9.45 -3.26 -15.55
C SER A 685 -8.04 -2.69 -15.67
N LEU A 686 -7.53 -2.63 -16.90
CA LEU A 686 -6.20 -2.10 -17.19
C LEU A 686 -6.15 -0.60 -16.88
N LYS A 687 -5.13 -0.20 -16.12
CA LYS A 687 -4.76 1.20 -15.87
C LYS A 687 -3.97 1.77 -17.05
N ARG A 688 -3.16 0.94 -17.72
CA ARG A 688 -2.31 1.34 -18.84
C ARG A 688 -2.61 0.45 -20.06
N PRO A 689 -3.75 0.67 -20.74
CA PRO A 689 -4.23 -0.22 -21.78
C PRO A 689 -3.43 -0.17 -23.09
N ALA A 690 -2.45 0.74 -23.22
CA ALA A 690 -1.72 0.95 -24.47
C ALA A 690 -0.20 1.11 -24.26
N PHE A 691 0.57 0.57 -25.20
CA PHE A 691 1.98 0.84 -25.41
C PHE A 691 2.14 1.95 -26.47
N ASP A 692 2.37 3.17 -26.00
CA ASP A 692 2.38 4.37 -26.83
C ASP A 692 3.51 5.35 -26.46
N HIS A 693 3.50 6.53 -27.08
CA HIS A 693 4.49 7.58 -26.81
C HIS A 693 4.41 8.16 -25.40
N GLU A 694 3.24 8.11 -24.74
CA GLU A 694 3.10 8.60 -23.37
C GLU A 694 3.81 7.65 -22.41
N ALA A 695 3.59 6.34 -22.56
CA ALA A 695 4.30 5.33 -21.80
C ALA A 695 5.83 5.42 -21.99
N ILE A 696 6.31 5.56 -23.23
CA ILE A 696 7.74 5.70 -23.50
C ILE A 696 8.30 6.99 -22.87
N ARG A 697 7.55 8.09 -22.97
CA ARG A 697 7.93 9.37 -22.36
C ARG A 697 8.09 9.25 -20.85
N GLU A 698 7.12 8.63 -20.18
CA GLU A 698 7.18 8.42 -18.73
C GLU A 698 8.43 7.62 -18.33
N ILE A 699 8.71 6.52 -19.03
CA ILE A 699 9.90 5.69 -18.79
C ILE A 699 11.18 6.52 -18.94
N VAL A 700 11.32 7.19 -20.08
CA VAL A 700 12.53 7.98 -20.41
C VAL A 700 12.71 9.15 -19.43
N ASP A 701 11.64 9.84 -19.08
CA ASP A 701 11.71 11.00 -18.19
C ASP A 701 12.07 10.60 -16.76
N LYS A 702 11.61 9.43 -16.27
CA LYS A 702 12.07 8.86 -14.98
C LYS A 702 13.56 8.55 -14.99
N TRP A 703 14.08 7.97 -16.09
CA TRP A 703 15.52 7.71 -16.22
C TRP A 703 16.36 8.97 -16.36
N LYS A 704 15.84 10.01 -17.03
CA LYS A 704 16.48 11.34 -17.07
C LYS A 704 16.52 11.98 -15.69
N ALA A 705 15.44 11.90 -14.93
CA ALA A 705 15.36 12.43 -13.57
C ALA A 705 16.40 11.78 -12.63
N GLU A 706 16.75 10.51 -12.86
CA GLU A 706 17.81 9.79 -12.15
C GLU A 706 19.22 10.03 -12.70
N GLY A 707 19.36 10.80 -13.78
CA GLY A 707 20.66 11.01 -14.44
C GLY A 707 21.23 9.76 -15.09
N SER A 708 20.38 8.79 -15.46
CA SER A 708 20.77 7.51 -16.07
C SER A 708 20.43 7.40 -17.56
N TRP A 709 19.80 8.43 -18.14
CA TRP A 709 19.45 8.50 -19.56
C TRP A 709 20.16 9.66 -20.27
N PRO A 710 20.81 9.44 -21.43
CA PRO A 710 21.52 10.49 -22.16
C PRO A 710 20.64 11.68 -22.55
N ILE A 711 21.12 12.89 -22.26
CA ILE A 711 20.51 14.16 -22.71
C ILE A 711 21.45 14.75 -23.77
N VAL A 712 21.17 14.41 -25.04
CA VAL A 712 22.00 14.70 -26.21
C VAL A 712 21.23 15.39 -27.34
#